data_AF-A0A9E3IL22-F1
#
_entry.id   AF-A0A9E3IL22-F1
#
_cell.length_a   1.000
_cell.length_b   1.000
_cell.length_c   1.000
_cell.angle_alpha   90.00
_cell.angle_beta   90.00
_cell.angle_gamma   90.00
#
_symmetry.space_group_name_H-M   'P 1'
#
loop_
_entity.id
_entity.type
_entity.pdbx_description
1 polymer ?
#
loop_
_entity_poly.entity_id
_entity_poly.type
_entity_poly.pdbx_seq_one_letter_code
_entity_poly.pdbx_strand_id
1 'polypeptide(L)'
;MSHFFALKPLYGRLVTRPSVPVRFLNPSGQLASEISLRSFQDIEVEIWAGHFLADMDRFLTMARLPVFASDSALQACLASVQKAKTQLSASIPTSLAPVFQSASVPAESSTPPTEYDALAPIQTLLAQQLGLALAPAYNTSVIARCEGQDTTPWIVSCDQLGATVPAATNAPAFTAAPWVVTASRMFFKTPAPELILFATVLPPVSPTPLTPVQILTGSPFPSVLHPATPAELPVPLRTCPPSPTLIAQAALPFQAAETATVTLTDAARWTYRFNYIQPTALQDEVLITVSFNSAPEAIASADGSPPPADDDLFDALAQYNSIAGALWSNLTVPNGTLTPGAVPELFRNTAGAFAMLAENTARVWTTRSVQPTVITDSSHADEAATFSFLARVIYRTDSEGNIRVDALVLTRQQEQPGPAKQWPLVLTANGVALAFESESETSETRVYRLPPEAGLAAMTTPPNFTLSWADLNIAAVQNARGQLKIRRNAYLNQTAGVVTNPDFIFESATVAPAVNVTPLVTWARDFTIEGTTIADALTTAFAALFETTDDLLLGFEIRYRYPLIPEQDQTATGAVLPVMLSPPRLLDASLPEAIAQAAEQWREQIQPVTTGAEWLFSFSLHSTATLHNTPTPPLMELSQLVLPVVPVAPAVSEA
;
A
#
# COMPACT_ATOMS: atom_id res chain seq x y z
N MET A 1 25.21 -15.80 -19.11
CA MET A 1 24.43 -15.11 -18.06
C MET A 1 23.02 -14.88 -18.60
N SER A 2 21.98 -14.90 -17.76
CA SER A 2 20.59 -14.67 -18.21
C SER A 2 20.17 -13.24 -17.95
N HIS A 3 19.59 -12.58 -18.95
CA HIS A 3 19.05 -11.22 -18.84
C HIS A 3 17.53 -11.25 -19.00
N PHE A 4 16.81 -10.50 -18.16
CA PHE A 4 15.36 -10.49 -18.13
C PHE A 4 14.84 -9.10 -18.48
N PHE A 5 13.91 -9.04 -19.43
CA PHE A 5 13.33 -7.81 -19.95
C PHE A 5 11.81 -7.88 -19.88
N ALA A 6 11.15 -6.74 -19.69
CA ALA A 6 9.70 -6.65 -19.78
C ALA A 6 9.31 -5.30 -20.37
N LEU A 7 8.11 -5.23 -20.96
CA LEU A 7 7.54 -3.94 -21.35
C LEU A 7 7.28 -3.12 -20.09
N LYS A 8 7.81 -1.91 -20.02
CA LYS A 8 7.50 -0.98 -18.93
C LYS A 8 5.98 -0.87 -18.80
N PRO A 9 5.44 -0.86 -17.57
CA PRO A 9 4.04 -0.65 -17.35
C PRO A 9 3.51 0.58 -18.08
N LEU A 10 2.26 0.54 -18.55
CA LEU A 10 1.60 1.76 -19.03
C LEU A 10 1.42 2.75 -17.87
N TYR A 11 0.98 2.23 -16.71
CA TYR A 11 0.80 2.95 -15.47
C TYR A 11 1.20 2.02 -14.31
N GLY A 12 1.97 2.52 -13.35
CA GLY A 12 2.38 1.77 -12.15
C GLY A 12 1.31 1.73 -11.05
N ARG A 13 0.13 2.31 -11.30
CA ARG A 13 -0.99 2.39 -10.34
C ARG A 13 -2.31 2.48 -11.09
N LEU A 14 -3.40 2.16 -10.38
CA LEU A 14 -4.76 2.38 -10.90
C LEU A 14 -4.98 3.88 -11.16
N VAL A 15 -5.67 4.19 -12.26
CA VAL A 15 -5.90 5.56 -12.70
C VAL A 15 -7.33 5.97 -12.38
N THR A 16 -7.47 7.06 -11.64
CA THR A 16 -8.73 7.74 -11.38
C THR A 16 -8.68 9.13 -12.01
N ARG A 17 -9.62 9.44 -12.90
CA ARG A 17 -9.74 10.74 -13.56
C ARG A 17 -11.20 11.21 -13.59
N PRO A 18 -11.52 12.36 -12.97
CA PRO A 18 -12.81 12.99 -13.15
C PRO A 18 -12.91 13.66 -14.52
N SER A 19 -14.13 13.82 -15.03
CA SER A 19 -14.44 14.72 -16.15
C SER A 19 -13.68 14.48 -17.47
N VAL A 20 -13.40 13.23 -17.81
CA VAL A 20 -12.73 12.86 -19.07
C VAL A 20 -13.70 13.02 -20.25
N PRO A 21 -13.33 13.75 -21.31
CA PRO A 21 -14.18 13.98 -22.46
C PRO A 21 -14.31 12.74 -23.35
N VAL A 22 -15.53 12.28 -23.59
CA VAL A 22 -15.85 11.13 -24.44
C VAL A 22 -16.95 11.47 -25.44
N ARG A 23 -16.79 11.05 -26.70
CA ARG A 23 -17.78 11.15 -27.79
C ARG A 23 -18.43 9.78 -28.01
N PHE A 24 -19.76 9.68 -27.94
CA PHE A 24 -20.48 8.44 -28.22
C PHE A 24 -20.70 8.24 -29.72
N LEU A 25 -21.03 7.00 -30.13
CA LEU A 25 -21.51 6.76 -31.49
C LEU A 25 -22.94 7.30 -31.64
N ASN A 26 -23.19 8.07 -32.71
CA ASN A 26 -24.53 8.48 -33.10
C ASN A 26 -25.27 7.30 -33.80
N PRO A 27 -26.58 7.44 -34.08
CA PRO A 27 -27.33 6.38 -34.78
C PRO A 27 -26.81 6.01 -36.18
N SER A 28 -26.00 6.87 -36.81
CA SER A 28 -25.38 6.58 -38.11
C SER A 28 -24.03 5.86 -37.99
N GLY A 29 -23.54 5.58 -36.77
CA GLY A 29 -22.27 4.88 -36.52
C GLY A 29 -21.02 5.77 -36.54
N GLN A 30 -21.20 7.10 -36.57
CA GLN A 30 -20.09 8.06 -36.50
C GLN A 30 -19.89 8.53 -35.06
N LEU A 31 -18.68 9.00 -34.73
CA LEU A 31 -18.44 9.70 -33.47
C LEU A 31 -19.26 11.00 -33.43
N ALA A 32 -20.01 11.21 -32.36
CA ALA A 32 -20.82 12.40 -32.17
C ALA A 32 -19.96 13.67 -32.05
N SER A 33 -20.52 14.79 -32.51
CA SER A 33 -19.92 16.12 -32.30
C SER A 33 -19.98 16.54 -30.84
N GLU A 34 -20.99 16.08 -30.11
CA GLU A 34 -21.20 16.33 -28.68
C GLU A 34 -20.19 15.57 -27.81
N ILE A 35 -19.71 16.23 -26.76
CA ILE A 35 -18.77 15.69 -25.78
C ILE A 35 -19.54 15.42 -24.49
N SER A 36 -19.40 14.21 -23.95
CA SER A 36 -19.88 13.81 -22.64
C SER A 36 -18.71 13.68 -21.68
N LEU A 37 -18.78 14.33 -20.52
CA LEU A 37 -17.77 14.19 -19.47
C LEU A 37 -18.07 12.94 -18.63
N ARG A 38 -17.08 12.05 -18.49
CA ARG A 38 -17.16 10.80 -17.73
C ARG A 38 -16.10 10.79 -16.63
N SER A 39 -16.47 10.35 -15.44
CA SER A 39 -15.50 10.07 -14.38
C SER A 39 -15.15 8.59 -14.41
N PHE A 40 -13.86 8.31 -14.40
CA PHE A 40 -13.30 6.97 -14.33
C PHE A 40 -12.58 6.80 -13.00
N GLN A 41 -12.82 5.66 -12.34
CA GLN A 41 -12.25 5.37 -11.04
C GLN A 41 -11.57 4.00 -11.07
N ASP A 42 -10.37 3.94 -10.48
CA ASP A 42 -9.61 2.71 -10.24
C ASP A 42 -9.38 1.87 -11.51
N ILE A 43 -9.06 2.55 -12.62
CA ILE A 43 -8.88 1.91 -13.93
C ILE A 43 -7.49 1.28 -14.06
N GLU A 44 -7.48 0.01 -14.46
CA GLU A 44 -6.29 -0.70 -14.89
C GLU A 44 -6.08 -0.53 -16.40
N VAL A 45 -5.21 0.41 -16.78
CA VAL A 45 -5.06 0.84 -18.17
C VAL A 45 -4.44 -0.24 -19.07
N GLU A 46 -3.65 -1.16 -18.53
CA GLU A 46 -3.11 -2.29 -19.31
C GLU A 46 -4.20 -3.24 -19.81
N ILE A 47 -5.28 -3.43 -19.05
CA ILE A 47 -6.45 -4.21 -19.50
C ILE A 47 -7.12 -3.51 -20.68
N TRP A 48 -7.34 -2.20 -20.57
CA TRP A 48 -7.92 -1.39 -21.65
C TRP A 48 -7.07 -1.40 -22.92
N ALA A 49 -5.75 -1.30 -22.75
CA ALA A 49 -4.79 -1.45 -23.84
C ALA A 49 -4.87 -2.84 -24.48
N GLY A 50 -4.88 -3.90 -23.68
CA GLY A 50 -5.00 -5.27 -24.16
C GLY A 50 -6.26 -5.49 -25.00
N HIS A 51 -7.42 -4.97 -24.54
CA HIS A 51 -8.67 -5.01 -25.30
C HIS A 51 -8.55 -4.28 -26.64
N PHE A 52 -8.04 -3.04 -26.64
CA PHE A 52 -7.86 -2.26 -27.86
C PHE A 52 -6.93 -2.97 -28.87
N LEU A 53 -5.78 -3.50 -28.41
CA LEU A 53 -4.83 -4.21 -29.27
C LEU A 53 -5.41 -5.51 -29.84
N ALA A 54 -6.19 -6.26 -29.06
CA ALA A 54 -6.89 -7.44 -29.55
C ALA A 54 -7.96 -7.10 -30.61
N ASP A 55 -8.66 -5.99 -30.40
CA ASP A 55 -9.69 -5.50 -31.31
C ASP A 55 -9.12 -4.94 -32.62
N MET A 56 -7.90 -4.40 -32.61
CA MET A 56 -7.12 -4.11 -33.82
C MET A 56 -6.89 -5.36 -34.67
N ASP A 57 -6.44 -6.45 -34.05
CA ASP A 57 -6.23 -7.73 -34.75
C ASP A 57 -7.57 -8.33 -35.22
N ARG A 58 -8.65 -8.19 -34.44
CA ARG A 58 -10.01 -8.58 -34.82
C ARG A 58 -10.48 -7.84 -36.07
N PHE A 59 -10.28 -6.52 -36.13
CA PHE A 59 -10.65 -5.71 -37.29
C PHE A 59 -9.86 -6.15 -38.53
N LEU A 60 -8.55 -6.34 -38.41
CA LEU A 60 -7.70 -6.77 -39.53
C LEU A 60 -8.02 -8.19 -40.02
N THR A 61 -8.50 -9.06 -39.12
CA THR A 61 -9.00 -10.38 -39.49
C THR A 61 -10.30 -10.26 -40.28
N MET A 62 -11.24 -9.42 -39.82
CA MET A 62 -12.48 -9.11 -40.54
C MET A 62 -12.21 -8.46 -41.91
N ALA A 63 -11.17 -7.63 -42.01
CA ALA A 63 -10.80 -6.96 -43.25
C ALA A 63 -10.30 -7.90 -44.37
N ARG A 64 -10.16 -9.21 -44.10
CA ARG A 64 -9.93 -10.24 -45.12
C ARG A 64 -11.18 -10.56 -45.95
N LEU A 65 -12.36 -10.08 -45.54
CA LEU A 65 -13.60 -10.28 -46.29
C LEU A 65 -13.52 -9.58 -47.67
N PRO A 66 -14.04 -10.20 -48.76
CA PRO A 66 -13.97 -9.64 -50.12
C PRO A 66 -14.56 -8.23 -50.27
N VAL A 67 -15.49 -7.88 -49.38
CA VAL A 67 -16.13 -6.56 -49.33
C VAL A 67 -15.13 -5.42 -49.10
N PHE A 68 -14.09 -5.63 -48.30
CA PHE A 68 -13.06 -4.61 -48.05
C PHE A 68 -12.23 -4.32 -49.31
N ALA A 69 -12.09 -5.30 -50.22
CA ALA A 69 -11.39 -5.10 -51.47
C ALA A 69 -12.24 -4.37 -52.53
N SER A 70 -13.56 -4.32 -52.36
CA SER A 70 -14.50 -3.79 -53.37
C SER A 70 -15.14 -2.45 -53.00
N ASP A 71 -15.03 -2.00 -51.75
CA ASP A 71 -15.56 -0.71 -51.26
C ASP A 71 -14.40 0.25 -50.91
N SER A 72 -14.30 1.38 -51.61
CA SER A 72 -13.19 2.32 -51.46
C SER A 72 -13.14 2.99 -50.08
N ALA A 73 -14.27 3.18 -49.41
CA ALA A 73 -14.29 3.75 -48.05
C ALA A 73 -13.73 2.74 -47.04
N LEU A 74 -14.08 1.46 -47.18
CA LEU A 74 -13.51 0.39 -46.35
C LEU A 74 -12.02 0.17 -46.63
N GLN A 75 -11.56 0.31 -47.87
CA GLN A 75 -10.12 0.30 -48.20
C GLN A 75 -9.35 1.40 -47.48
N ALA A 76 -9.89 2.62 -47.46
CA ALA A 76 -9.27 3.74 -46.72
C ALA A 76 -9.20 3.45 -45.22
N CYS A 77 -10.29 2.92 -44.63
CA CYS A 77 -10.30 2.51 -43.21
C CYS A 77 -9.24 1.43 -42.93
N LEU A 78 -9.12 0.43 -43.80
CA LEU A 78 -8.11 -0.62 -43.67
C LEU A 78 -6.69 -0.05 -43.72
N ALA A 79 -6.40 0.85 -44.65
CA ALA A 79 -5.10 1.49 -44.77
C ALA A 79 -4.72 2.27 -43.49
N SER A 80 -5.68 3.01 -42.91
CA SER A 80 -5.52 3.70 -41.63
C SER A 80 -5.22 2.75 -40.47
N VAL A 81 -5.99 1.66 -40.34
CA VAL A 81 -5.77 0.66 -39.28
C VAL A 81 -4.42 -0.07 -39.46
N GLN A 82 -4.03 -0.39 -40.69
CA GLN A 82 -2.72 -0.99 -40.99
C GLN A 82 -1.57 -0.05 -40.61
N LYS A 83 -1.68 1.24 -40.96
CA LYS A 83 -0.71 2.27 -40.57
C LYS A 83 -0.59 2.36 -39.04
N ALA A 84 -1.72 2.40 -38.32
CA ALA A 84 -1.74 2.40 -36.87
C ALA A 84 -1.09 1.14 -36.27
N LYS A 85 -1.34 -0.05 -36.83
CA LYS A 85 -0.68 -1.29 -36.41
C LYS A 85 0.83 -1.25 -36.63
N THR A 86 1.30 -0.79 -37.80
CA THR A 86 2.73 -0.63 -38.06
C THR A 86 3.37 0.30 -37.03
N GLN A 87 2.73 1.43 -36.74
CA GLN A 87 3.20 2.38 -35.73
C GLN A 87 3.28 1.75 -34.34
N LEU A 88 2.25 1.04 -33.89
CA LEU A 88 2.23 0.35 -32.59
C LEU A 88 3.27 -0.77 -32.49
N SER A 89 3.41 -1.58 -33.55
CA SER A 89 4.41 -2.67 -33.59
C SER A 89 5.84 -2.16 -33.52
N ALA A 90 6.09 -0.92 -33.97
CA ALA A 90 7.40 -0.28 -33.86
C ALA A 90 7.61 0.43 -32.51
N SER A 91 6.55 0.99 -31.92
CA SER A 91 6.65 1.83 -30.72
C SER A 91 6.56 1.06 -29.40
N ILE A 92 5.71 0.03 -29.31
CA ILE A 92 5.59 -0.76 -28.08
C ILE A 92 6.95 -1.34 -27.64
N PRO A 93 7.77 -1.94 -28.54
CA PRO A 93 9.07 -2.48 -28.15
C PRO A 93 10.05 -1.43 -27.61
N THR A 94 9.92 -0.15 -27.95
CA THR A 94 10.82 0.89 -27.43
C THR A 94 10.65 1.11 -25.93
N SER A 95 9.55 0.63 -25.35
CA SER A 95 9.30 0.65 -23.90
C SER A 95 9.86 -0.57 -23.16
N LEU A 96 10.54 -1.50 -23.85
CA LEU A 96 11.20 -2.62 -23.22
C LEU A 96 12.36 -2.16 -22.32
N ALA A 97 12.44 -2.69 -21.11
CA ALA A 97 13.51 -2.38 -20.16
C ALA A 97 13.94 -3.63 -19.37
N PRO A 98 15.17 -3.65 -18.84
CA PRO A 98 15.62 -4.74 -17.98
C PRO A 98 14.80 -4.75 -16.68
N VAL A 99 14.34 -5.93 -16.27
CA VAL A 99 13.55 -6.15 -15.04
C VAL A 99 14.36 -5.82 -13.79
N PHE A 100 15.67 -6.02 -13.84
CA PHE A 100 16.60 -5.71 -12.75
C PHE A 100 17.51 -4.55 -13.13
N GLN A 101 17.97 -3.82 -12.11
CA GLN A 101 19.08 -2.88 -12.24
C GLN A 101 20.30 -3.47 -11.52
N SER A 102 21.46 -3.39 -12.16
CA SER A 102 22.74 -3.67 -11.51
C SER A 102 23.05 -2.56 -10.50
N ALA A 103 23.13 -2.90 -9.20
CA ALA A 103 23.34 -1.94 -8.12
C ALA A 103 24.72 -1.23 -8.12
N SER A 104 25.61 -1.51 -9.09
CA SER A 104 27.04 -1.25 -8.98
C SER A 104 27.65 -0.38 -10.09
N VAL A 105 26.87 0.34 -10.90
CA VAL A 105 27.45 1.26 -11.89
C VAL A 105 27.34 2.70 -11.37
N PRO A 106 28.42 3.29 -10.81
CA PRO A 106 28.44 4.72 -10.53
C PRO A 106 28.18 5.50 -11.82
N ALA A 107 27.44 6.61 -11.70
CA ALA A 107 27.00 7.45 -12.82
C ALA A 107 28.13 8.00 -13.72
N GLU A 108 29.40 7.78 -13.35
CA GLU A 108 30.60 8.23 -14.06
C GLU A 108 31.22 7.16 -14.98
N SER A 109 30.66 5.94 -15.05
CA SER A 109 31.08 4.95 -16.05
C SER A 109 30.62 5.36 -17.44
N SER A 110 31.55 5.76 -18.31
CA SER A 110 31.29 6.11 -19.72
C SER A 110 30.93 4.92 -20.61
N THR A 111 30.97 3.70 -20.08
CA THR A 111 30.54 2.48 -20.76
C THR A 111 29.16 2.08 -20.23
N PRO A 112 28.11 2.03 -21.07
CA PRO A 112 26.80 1.55 -20.63
C PRO A 112 26.91 0.10 -20.14
N PRO A 113 26.07 -0.31 -19.16
CA PRO A 113 26.04 -1.71 -18.71
C PRO A 113 25.82 -2.65 -19.89
N THR A 114 26.47 -3.81 -19.91
CA THR A 114 26.33 -4.87 -20.92
C THR A 114 24.88 -5.33 -21.15
N GLU A 115 23.98 -5.07 -20.20
CA GLU A 115 22.54 -5.30 -20.28
C GLU A 115 21.84 -4.45 -21.35
N TYR A 116 22.37 -3.26 -21.68
CA TYR A 116 21.80 -2.37 -22.69
C TYR A 116 22.18 -2.76 -24.12
N ASP A 117 23.36 -3.36 -24.32
CA ASP A 117 23.79 -3.89 -25.63
C ASP A 117 22.88 -5.04 -26.11
N ALA A 118 22.22 -5.72 -25.17
CA ALA A 118 21.29 -6.82 -25.42
C ALA A 118 19.90 -6.38 -25.89
N LEU A 119 19.57 -5.09 -25.79
CA LEU A 119 18.18 -4.62 -25.80
C LEU A 119 17.63 -4.45 -27.23
N ALA A 120 18.43 -3.94 -28.16
CA ALA A 120 18.01 -3.69 -29.55
C ALA A 120 17.60 -4.95 -30.35
N PRO A 121 18.31 -6.09 -30.24
CA PRO A 121 17.88 -7.34 -30.89
C PRO A 121 16.54 -7.85 -30.36
N ILE A 122 16.31 -7.73 -29.04
CA ILE A 122 15.06 -8.17 -28.40
C ILE A 122 13.90 -7.26 -28.81
N GLN A 123 14.12 -5.95 -28.88
CA GLN A 123 13.13 -5.01 -29.40
C GLN A 123 12.74 -5.32 -30.84
N THR A 124 13.71 -5.65 -31.70
CA THR A 124 13.46 -6.02 -33.10
C THR A 124 12.61 -7.27 -33.19
N LEU A 125 12.92 -8.30 -32.40
CA LEU A 125 12.17 -9.55 -32.39
C LEU A 125 10.75 -9.36 -31.86
N LEU A 126 10.58 -8.57 -30.79
CA LEU A 126 9.25 -8.22 -30.29
C LEU A 126 8.47 -7.42 -31.34
N ALA A 127 9.08 -6.46 -32.04
CA ALA A 127 8.45 -5.72 -33.12
C ALA A 127 7.90 -6.64 -34.23
N GLN A 128 8.67 -7.66 -34.60
CA GLN A 128 8.24 -8.67 -35.58
C GLN A 128 7.03 -9.47 -35.09
N GLN A 129 7.03 -9.92 -33.83
CA GLN A 129 5.90 -10.62 -33.25
C GLN A 129 4.65 -9.74 -33.20
N LEU A 130 4.80 -8.48 -32.78
CA LEU A 130 3.70 -7.50 -32.74
C LEU A 130 3.19 -7.12 -34.13
N GLY A 131 4.06 -7.18 -35.15
CA GLY A 131 3.67 -7.06 -36.55
C GLY A 131 2.71 -8.17 -37.00
N LEU A 132 2.80 -9.38 -36.42
CA LEU A 132 1.86 -10.48 -36.67
C LEU A 132 0.56 -10.27 -35.89
N ALA A 133 0.65 -10.12 -34.57
CA ALA A 133 -0.49 -9.87 -33.70
C ALA A 133 -0.10 -8.90 -32.58
N LEU A 134 -0.91 -7.88 -32.33
CA LEU A 134 -0.69 -6.91 -31.26
C LEU A 134 -1.16 -7.44 -29.90
N ALA A 135 -2.17 -8.31 -29.88
CA ALA A 135 -2.76 -8.85 -28.65
C ALA A 135 -1.76 -9.44 -27.63
N PRO A 136 -0.65 -10.10 -28.03
CA PRO A 136 0.34 -10.62 -27.08
C PRO A 136 1.18 -9.57 -26.35
N ALA A 137 1.17 -8.29 -26.75
CA ALA A 137 2.07 -7.24 -26.23
C ALA A 137 2.14 -7.20 -24.70
N TYR A 138 1.12 -6.62 -24.05
CA TYR A 138 1.07 -6.50 -22.59
C TYR A 138 0.66 -7.80 -21.88
N ASN A 139 0.36 -8.86 -22.64
CA ASN A 139 0.21 -10.22 -22.11
C ASN A 139 1.57 -10.93 -21.94
N THR A 140 2.64 -10.42 -22.55
CA THR A 140 4.01 -10.91 -22.36
C THR A 140 4.58 -10.35 -21.06
N SER A 141 4.69 -11.18 -20.03
CA SER A 141 5.15 -10.75 -18.70
C SER A 141 6.65 -10.54 -18.63
N VAL A 142 7.43 -11.41 -19.27
CA VAL A 142 8.91 -11.31 -19.28
C VAL A 142 9.49 -11.96 -20.54
N ILE A 143 10.60 -11.41 -21.01
CA ILE A 143 11.43 -11.91 -22.10
C ILE A 143 12.80 -12.22 -21.51
N ALA A 144 13.19 -13.50 -21.53
CA ALA A 144 14.50 -13.93 -21.06
C ALA A 144 15.44 -14.13 -22.25
N ARG A 145 16.64 -13.55 -22.17
CA ARG A 145 17.78 -13.84 -23.05
C ARG A 145 18.71 -14.77 -22.30
N CYS A 146 18.92 -15.96 -22.83
CA CYS A 146 19.84 -16.96 -22.30
C CYS A 146 21.03 -17.10 -23.25
N GLU A 147 22.24 -16.85 -22.73
CA GLU A 147 23.48 -17.11 -23.46
C GLU A 147 23.78 -18.62 -23.45
N GLY A 148 23.80 -19.23 -24.64
CA GLY A 148 24.16 -20.65 -24.82
C GLY A 148 25.58 -20.82 -25.33
N GLN A 149 26.23 -21.94 -25.00
CA GLN A 149 27.51 -22.35 -25.59
C GLN A 149 27.37 -23.34 -26.76
N ASP A 150 26.16 -23.78 -27.11
CA ASP A 150 25.96 -24.95 -27.99
C ASP A 150 25.84 -24.61 -29.48
N THR A 151 26.76 -25.09 -30.31
CA THR A 151 26.88 -24.81 -31.75
C THR A 151 25.97 -25.62 -32.68
N THR A 152 24.98 -26.37 -32.18
CA THR A 152 24.15 -27.23 -33.04
C THR A 152 22.96 -26.49 -33.70
N PRO A 153 22.67 -26.74 -34.99
CA PRO A 153 21.49 -26.20 -35.67
C PRO A 153 20.23 -26.96 -35.24
N TRP A 154 19.23 -26.23 -34.74
CA TRP A 154 17.92 -26.75 -34.35
C TRP A 154 16.90 -26.27 -35.39
N ILE A 155 16.21 -27.20 -36.05
CA ILE A 155 15.07 -26.89 -36.93
C ILE A 155 13.83 -27.38 -36.18
N VAL A 156 13.03 -26.46 -35.64
CA VAL A 156 11.69 -26.78 -35.16
C VAL A 156 10.71 -26.21 -36.19
N SER A 157 9.90 -27.09 -36.79
CA SER A 157 8.80 -26.67 -37.66
C SER A 157 7.83 -25.80 -36.86
N CYS A 158 7.40 -24.66 -37.42
CA CYS A 158 6.46 -23.74 -36.80
C CYS A 158 5.10 -24.38 -36.46
N ASP A 159 4.79 -25.55 -37.05
CA ASP A 159 3.53 -26.28 -36.84
C ASP A 159 3.43 -26.99 -35.47
N GLN A 160 4.48 -26.99 -34.63
CA GLN A 160 4.50 -27.69 -33.33
C GLN A 160 4.68 -26.82 -32.09
N LEU A 161 4.57 -25.49 -32.20
CA LEU A 161 4.67 -24.55 -31.06
C LEU A 161 3.38 -24.47 -30.20
N GLY A 162 2.72 -25.61 -30.00
CA GLY A 162 1.61 -25.79 -29.05
C GLY A 162 2.04 -26.77 -27.95
N ALA A 163 3.07 -26.41 -27.19
CA ALA A 163 3.56 -27.25 -26.10
C ALA A 163 3.22 -26.61 -24.75
N THR A 164 2.34 -27.32 -24.08
CA THR A 164 1.99 -27.19 -22.68
C THR A 164 3.15 -27.54 -21.73
N VAL A 165 3.13 -27.11 -20.45
CA VAL A 165 4.16 -27.30 -19.38
C VAL A 165 3.46 -27.62 -18.03
N PRO A 166 3.92 -28.52 -17.14
CA PRO A 166 3.30 -28.97 -15.90
C PRO A 166 3.77 -28.13 -14.71
N ALA A 167 3.02 -28.27 -13.65
CA ALA A 167 3.37 -27.72 -12.35
C ALA A 167 4.75 -28.24 -11.89
N ALA A 168 5.64 -27.31 -11.54
CA ALA A 168 6.64 -27.60 -10.53
C ALA A 168 5.89 -27.97 -9.25
N THR A 169 6.05 -29.21 -8.79
CA THR A 169 5.29 -29.81 -7.67
C THR A 169 5.59 -29.21 -6.29
N ASN A 170 6.29 -28.08 -6.20
CA ASN A 170 6.70 -27.47 -4.93
C ASN A 170 6.36 -25.97 -4.81
N ALA A 171 5.53 -25.41 -5.70
CA ALA A 171 5.02 -24.04 -5.55
C ALA A 171 3.63 -24.04 -4.90
N PRO A 172 3.35 -23.15 -3.93
CA PRO A 172 2.08 -23.07 -3.22
C PRO A 172 0.90 -22.91 -4.19
N ALA A 173 -0.19 -23.64 -3.94
CA ALA A 173 -1.42 -23.63 -4.72
C ALA A 173 -2.21 -22.31 -4.55
N PHE A 174 -1.69 -21.21 -5.08
CA PHE A 174 -2.51 -20.11 -5.56
C PHE A 174 -2.62 -20.29 -7.07
N THR A 175 -3.85 -20.25 -7.62
CA THR A 175 -4.14 -20.48 -9.04
C THR A 175 -3.17 -19.72 -9.94
N ALA A 176 -2.12 -20.40 -10.43
CA ALA A 176 -1.21 -19.83 -11.39
C ALA A 176 -1.99 -19.58 -12.67
N ALA A 177 -1.97 -18.35 -13.17
CA ALA A 177 -2.55 -18.05 -14.48
C ALA A 177 -1.85 -18.92 -15.53
N PRO A 178 -2.59 -19.54 -16.47
CA PRO A 178 -1.98 -20.35 -17.53
C PRO A 178 -1.05 -19.47 -18.36
N TRP A 179 0.17 -19.95 -18.61
CA TRP A 179 1.18 -19.26 -19.39
C TRP A 179 1.64 -20.13 -20.56
N VAL A 180 2.08 -19.46 -21.63
CA VAL A 180 2.72 -20.07 -22.80
C VAL A 180 4.12 -19.50 -22.92
N VAL A 181 5.11 -20.37 -23.11
CA VAL A 181 6.45 -19.96 -23.49
C VAL A 181 6.67 -20.21 -24.97
N THR A 182 6.98 -19.14 -25.71
CA THR A 182 7.44 -19.24 -27.10
C THR A 182 8.94 -18.95 -27.16
N ALA A 183 9.67 -19.75 -27.91
CA ALA A 183 11.11 -19.59 -28.09
C ALA A 183 11.44 -19.06 -29.49
N SER A 184 12.51 -18.28 -29.60
CA SER A 184 13.03 -17.81 -30.89
C SER A 184 14.56 -17.77 -30.85
N ARG A 185 15.19 -18.12 -31.98
CA ARG A 185 16.65 -18.12 -32.16
C ARG A 185 17.05 -16.92 -33.02
N MET A 186 18.03 -16.15 -32.58
CA MET A 186 18.66 -15.13 -33.42
C MET A 186 20.07 -15.58 -33.81
N PHE A 187 20.36 -15.55 -35.11
CA PHE A 187 21.71 -15.70 -35.64
C PHE A 187 22.24 -14.31 -35.95
N PHE A 188 22.90 -13.66 -35.00
CA PHE A 188 23.74 -12.49 -35.29
C PHE A 188 25.21 -12.91 -35.29
N LYS A 189 26.10 -12.01 -35.77
CA LYS A 189 27.55 -12.16 -36.04
C LYS A 189 28.42 -12.73 -34.90
N THR A 190 27.85 -13.09 -33.76
CA THR A 190 28.53 -13.68 -32.61
C THR A 190 28.69 -15.20 -32.78
N PRO A 191 29.82 -15.80 -32.37
CA PRO A 191 30.09 -17.23 -32.56
C PRO A 191 29.27 -18.17 -31.65
N ALA A 192 28.41 -17.63 -30.77
CA ALA A 192 27.57 -18.39 -29.85
C ALA A 192 26.08 -18.13 -30.13
N PRO A 193 25.23 -19.17 -30.27
CA PRO A 193 23.81 -18.97 -30.48
C PRO A 193 23.08 -18.52 -29.22
N GLU A 194 22.20 -17.54 -29.38
CA GLU A 194 21.39 -16.98 -28.31
C GLU A 194 19.96 -17.54 -28.36
N LEU A 195 19.42 -17.86 -27.17
CA LEU A 195 18.04 -18.30 -26.99
C LEU A 195 17.23 -17.18 -26.35
N ILE A 196 16.12 -16.80 -26.98
CA ILE A 196 15.14 -15.86 -26.40
C ILE A 196 13.86 -16.61 -26.09
N LEU A 197 13.38 -16.45 -24.86
CA LEU A 197 12.14 -17.02 -24.34
C LEU A 197 11.16 -15.90 -24.01
N PHE A 198 9.93 -15.99 -24.52
CA PHE A 198 8.83 -15.09 -24.18
C PHE A 198 7.85 -15.83 -23.29
N ALA A 199 7.61 -15.34 -22.07
CA ALA A 199 6.58 -15.87 -21.19
C ALA A 199 5.31 -15.01 -21.31
N THR A 200 4.26 -15.56 -21.93
CA THR A 200 2.99 -14.88 -22.21
C THR A 200 1.87 -15.49 -21.38
N VAL A 201 1.10 -14.68 -20.66
CA VAL A 201 -0.09 -15.12 -19.91
C VAL A 201 -1.25 -15.29 -20.89
N LEU A 202 -1.96 -16.42 -20.81
CA LEU A 202 -3.17 -16.64 -21.59
C LEU A 202 -4.37 -15.98 -20.90
N PRO A 203 -5.27 -15.32 -21.65
CA PRO A 203 -6.51 -14.81 -21.09
C PRO A 203 -7.38 -15.98 -20.56
N PRO A 204 -8.16 -15.78 -19.48
CA PRO A 204 -9.06 -16.80 -18.98
C PRO A 204 -10.17 -17.07 -20.00
N VAL A 205 -10.18 -18.27 -20.58
CA VAL A 205 -11.32 -18.76 -21.38
C VAL A 205 -12.38 -19.25 -20.39
N SER A 206 -13.65 -18.84 -20.57
CA SER A 206 -14.81 -19.30 -19.78
C SER A 206 -14.90 -20.85 -19.70
N PRO A 207 -15.58 -21.40 -18.67
CA PRO A 207 -15.19 -22.62 -17.98
C PRO A 207 -15.45 -23.85 -18.84
N THR A 208 -14.38 -24.44 -19.36
CA THR A 208 -14.35 -25.86 -19.71
C THR A 208 -13.18 -26.47 -18.93
N PRO A 209 -13.35 -27.60 -18.24
CA PRO A 209 -12.27 -28.20 -17.47
C PRO A 209 -11.26 -28.76 -18.45
N LEU A 210 -10.22 -27.99 -18.76
CA LEU A 210 -9.07 -28.49 -19.49
C LEU A 210 -8.00 -28.87 -18.48
N THR A 211 -7.75 -30.17 -18.48
CA THR A 211 -6.74 -30.93 -17.74
C THR A 211 -5.39 -30.24 -17.64
N PRO A 212 -4.63 -30.46 -16.55
CA PRO A 212 -3.30 -29.93 -16.35
C PRO A 212 -2.38 -30.40 -17.48
N VAL A 213 -1.56 -29.49 -17.96
CA VAL A 213 -0.81 -29.68 -19.19
C VAL A 213 0.67 -29.94 -18.86
N GLN A 214 1.39 -30.78 -19.62
CA GLN A 214 2.64 -31.50 -19.22
C GLN A 214 3.98 -30.85 -19.62
N ILE A 215 5.13 -31.18 -18.98
CA ILE A 215 6.52 -30.72 -19.36
C ILE A 215 6.82 -31.44 -20.65
N LEU A 216 7.45 -30.72 -21.58
CA LEU A 216 8.20 -31.32 -22.67
C LEU A 216 9.29 -32.24 -22.11
N THR A 217 8.96 -33.50 -21.80
CA THR A 217 9.93 -34.57 -21.61
C THR A 217 10.15 -35.22 -22.97
N GLY A 218 10.99 -34.60 -23.79
CA GLY A 218 11.32 -35.11 -25.12
C GLY A 218 12.62 -34.49 -25.64
N SER A 219 13.41 -35.33 -26.31
CA SER A 219 14.69 -34.99 -26.95
C SER A 219 14.44 -34.17 -28.23
N PRO A 220 14.02 -32.91 -28.07
CA PRO A 220 14.90 -31.82 -28.48
C PRO A 220 14.86 -30.67 -27.47
N PHE A 221 15.13 -30.94 -26.19
CA PHE A 221 15.36 -29.88 -25.20
C PHE A 221 16.78 -29.32 -25.37
N PRO A 222 16.98 -27.98 -25.37
CA PRO A 222 18.33 -27.43 -25.37
C PRO A 222 19.04 -27.81 -24.07
N SER A 223 20.25 -28.37 -24.16
CA SER A 223 21.09 -28.73 -23.01
C SER A 223 21.41 -27.53 -22.10
N VAL A 224 21.30 -26.29 -22.62
CA VAL A 224 21.42 -25.04 -21.85
C VAL A 224 20.34 -24.90 -20.76
N LEU A 225 19.20 -25.59 -20.90
CA LEU A 225 18.13 -25.66 -19.89
C LEU A 225 18.14 -26.99 -19.11
N HIS A 226 19.25 -27.74 -19.11
CA HIS A 226 19.36 -28.94 -18.25
C HIS A 226 19.09 -28.58 -16.78
N PRO A 227 18.43 -29.46 -16.00
CA PRO A 227 17.86 -29.14 -14.69
C PRO A 227 18.89 -29.14 -13.56
N ALA A 228 20.12 -28.71 -13.83
CA ALA A 228 21.15 -28.59 -12.79
C ALA A 228 20.87 -27.45 -11.80
N THR A 229 19.90 -26.58 -12.09
CA THR A 229 19.20 -25.69 -11.15
C THR A 229 17.97 -25.16 -11.89
N PRO A 230 16.75 -25.24 -11.34
CA PRO A 230 15.62 -24.55 -11.96
C PRO A 230 15.93 -23.05 -11.93
N ALA A 231 16.21 -22.47 -13.10
CA ALA A 231 16.29 -21.02 -13.21
C ALA A 231 14.89 -20.47 -12.90
N GLU A 232 14.70 -19.94 -11.69
CA GLU A 232 13.48 -19.23 -11.34
C GLU A 232 13.33 -18.03 -12.27
N LEU A 233 12.29 -18.04 -13.11
CA LEU A 233 12.00 -16.93 -14.00
C LEU A 233 11.34 -15.82 -13.16
N PRO A 234 11.95 -14.63 -13.04
CA PRO A 234 11.39 -13.55 -12.27
C PRO A 234 10.27 -12.89 -13.08
N VAL A 235 9.06 -13.40 -12.94
CA VAL A 235 7.88 -12.92 -13.66
C VAL A 235 7.26 -11.76 -12.89
N PRO A 236 7.34 -10.51 -13.38
CA PRO A 236 6.63 -9.39 -12.78
C PRO A 236 5.13 -9.63 -12.94
N LEU A 237 4.36 -9.46 -11.86
CA LEU A 237 2.92 -9.38 -11.96
C LEU A 237 2.55 -8.03 -12.56
N ARG A 238 1.89 -8.05 -13.72
CA ARG A 238 1.54 -6.83 -14.48
C ARG A 238 0.28 -6.14 -14.01
N THR A 239 -0.48 -6.79 -13.12
CA THR A 239 -1.68 -6.19 -12.55
C THR A 239 -1.35 -5.37 -11.32
N CYS A 240 -2.04 -4.24 -11.16
CA CYS A 240 -1.94 -3.42 -9.95
C CYS A 240 -2.37 -4.26 -8.73
N PRO A 241 -1.69 -4.12 -7.59
CA PRO A 241 -2.15 -4.76 -6.37
C PRO A 241 -3.51 -4.20 -5.94
N PRO A 242 -4.36 -5.02 -5.31
CA PRO A 242 -5.61 -4.53 -4.74
C PRO A 242 -5.33 -3.48 -3.65
N SER A 243 -6.31 -2.66 -3.30
CA SER A 243 -6.18 -1.77 -2.14
C SER A 243 -5.99 -2.59 -0.85
N PRO A 244 -5.07 -2.18 0.05
CA PRO A 244 -4.86 -2.88 1.32
C PRO A 244 -6.11 -2.76 2.21
N THR A 245 -6.30 -3.72 3.10
CA THR A 245 -7.42 -3.68 4.05
C THR A 245 -6.92 -3.31 5.43
N LEU A 246 -7.34 -2.14 5.90
CA LEU A 246 -7.20 -1.71 7.29
C LEU A 246 -8.44 -2.16 8.07
N ILE A 247 -8.27 -3.03 9.06
CA ILE A 247 -9.38 -3.55 9.88
C ILE A 247 -9.75 -2.55 10.96
N ALA A 248 -8.76 -2.10 11.74
CA ALA A 248 -9.00 -1.22 12.88
C ALA A 248 -7.74 -0.47 13.30
N GLN A 249 -7.94 0.66 13.95
CA GLN A 249 -6.94 1.34 14.78
C GLN A 249 -7.57 1.70 16.12
N ALA A 250 -6.79 1.66 17.20
CA ALA A 250 -7.29 1.88 18.56
C ALA A 250 -6.22 2.51 19.45
N ALA A 251 -6.69 3.30 20.42
CA ALA A 251 -5.90 3.79 21.54
C ALA A 251 -6.39 3.05 22.78
N LEU A 252 -5.49 2.34 23.44
CA LEU A 252 -5.79 1.59 24.64
C LEU A 252 -5.05 2.21 25.81
N PRO A 253 -5.71 2.43 26.97
CA PRO A 253 -5.01 2.85 28.16
C PRO A 253 -3.99 1.78 28.59
N PHE A 254 -2.98 2.19 29.35
CA PHE A 254 -2.08 1.23 29.98
C PHE A 254 -2.86 0.19 30.80
N GLN A 255 -2.55 -1.09 30.59
CA GLN A 255 -3.09 -2.20 31.37
C GLN A 255 -1.93 -2.87 32.10
N ALA A 256 -1.95 -2.80 33.43
CA ALA A 256 -1.04 -3.59 34.24
C ALA A 256 -1.37 -5.09 34.11
N ALA A 257 -0.37 -5.95 34.31
CA ALA A 257 -0.62 -7.37 34.55
C ALA A 257 -1.55 -7.53 35.77
N GLU A 258 -2.35 -8.60 35.82
CA GLU A 258 -3.38 -8.80 36.87
C GLU A 258 -2.87 -8.67 38.31
N THR A 259 -1.56 -8.85 38.54
CA THR A 259 -0.91 -8.79 39.86
C THR A 259 -0.13 -7.50 40.12
N ALA A 260 0.01 -6.61 39.14
CA ALA A 260 0.81 -5.39 39.25
C ALA A 260 -0.07 -4.17 39.57
N THR A 261 0.38 -3.35 40.53
CA THR A 261 -0.24 -2.06 40.84
C THR A 261 0.18 -1.01 39.81
N VAL A 262 -0.79 -0.35 39.16
CA VAL A 262 -0.55 0.78 38.25
C VAL A 262 0.05 1.95 39.05
N THR A 263 1.23 2.41 38.65
CA THR A 263 1.89 3.57 39.23
C THR A 263 1.40 4.88 38.60
N LEU A 264 1.77 6.02 39.19
CA LEU A 264 1.44 7.33 38.63
C LEU A 264 2.11 7.53 37.25
N THR A 265 3.33 7.02 37.05
CA THR A 265 4.01 7.06 35.74
C THR A 265 3.31 6.22 34.68
N ASP A 266 2.73 5.08 35.08
CA ASP A 266 1.93 4.25 34.17
C ASP A 266 0.60 4.91 33.79
N ALA A 267 0.06 5.76 34.68
CA ALA A 267 -1.25 6.38 34.51
C ALA A 267 -1.34 7.29 33.27
N ALA A 268 -0.22 7.89 32.85
CA ALA A 268 -0.13 8.74 31.67
C ALA A 268 0.23 7.97 30.39
N ARG A 269 0.33 6.64 30.45
CA ARG A 269 0.74 5.81 29.30
C ARG A 269 -0.45 5.22 28.56
N TRP A 270 -0.30 5.09 27.25
CA TRP A 270 -1.26 4.43 26.39
C TRP A 270 -0.56 3.60 25.30
N THR A 271 -1.34 2.80 24.59
CA THR A 271 -0.87 1.92 23.52
C THR A 271 -1.64 2.24 22.24
N TYR A 272 -0.92 2.53 21.16
CA TYR A 272 -1.50 2.60 19.83
C TYR A 272 -1.49 1.22 19.18
N ARG A 273 -2.66 0.74 18.73
CA ARG A 273 -2.80 -0.53 18.00
C ARG A 273 -3.39 -0.31 16.63
N PHE A 274 -2.88 -1.06 15.66
CA PHE A 274 -3.24 -0.95 14.26
C PHE A 274 -3.30 -2.35 13.64
N ASN A 275 -4.43 -2.75 13.05
CA ASN A 275 -4.70 -4.10 12.57
C ASN A 275 -5.03 -4.10 11.07
N TYR A 276 -4.33 -4.91 10.27
CA TYR A 276 -4.48 -4.96 8.83
C TYR A 276 -4.39 -6.38 8.27
N ILE A 277 -4.88 -6.55 7.03
CA ILE A 277 -4.79 -7.80 6.27
C ILE A 277 -3.59 -7.74 5.32
N GLN A 278 -2.72 -8.73 5.38
CA GLN A 278 -1.62 -8.87 4.43
C GLN A 278 -2.10 -9.48 3.11
N PRO A 279 -1.64 -8.98 1.94
CA PRO A 279 -1.87 -9.62 0.65
C PRO A 279 -1.28 -11.04 0.56
N THR A 280 -1.87 -11.87 -0.32
CA THR A 280 -1.42 -13.26 -0.52
C THR A 280 -0.41 -13.42 -1.65
N ALA A 281 -0.27 -12.45 -2.55
CA ALA A 281 0.72 -12.56 -3.64
C ALA A 281 2.14 -12.44 -3.07
N LEU A 282 3.02 -13.36 -3.45
CA LEU A 282 4.39 -13.44 -2.94
C LEU A 282 5.25 -12.22 -3.34
N GLN A 283 4.86 -11.54 -4.42
CA GLN A 283 5.49 -10.32 -4.92
C GLN A 283 5.02 -9.05 -4.20
N ASP A 284 4.03 -9.15 -3.31
CA ASP A 284 3.44 -8.00 -2.61
C ASP A 284 4.09 -7.76 -1.25
N GLU A 285 4.32 -6.49 -0.97
CA GLU A 285 4.75 -5.98 0.33
C GLU A 285 3.82 -4.87 0.76
N VAL A 286 3.66 -4.71 2.07
CA VAL A 286 2.83 -3.65 2.63
C VAL A 286 3.74 -2.55 3.16
N LEU A 287 3.68 -1.37 2.55
CA LEU A 287 4.22 -0.15 3.14
C LEU A 287 3.23 0.35 4.19
N ILE A 288 3.67 0.31 5.44
CA ILE A 288 2.93 0.78 6.61
C ILE A 288 3.54 2.11 7.01
N THR A 289 2.71 3.14 7.15
CA THR A 289 3.13 4.46 7.65
C THR A 289 2.30 4.81 8.88
N VAL A 290 2.97 5.18 9.98
CA VAL A 290 2.32 5.62 11.21
C VAL A 290 2.81 7.01 11.53
N SER A 291 1.88 7.94 11.69
CA SER A 291 2.14 9.32 12.08
C SER A 291 1.61 9.55 13.49
N PHE A 292 2.40 10.27 14.30
CA PHE A 292 2.06 10.67 15.66
C PHE A 292 1.99 12.19 15.76
N ASN A 293 1.06 12.69 16.58
CA ASN A 293 0.80 14.13 16.77
C ASN A 293 0.48 14.88 15.48
N SER A 294 0.02 14.19 14.44
CA SER A 294 -0.43 14.83 13.21
C SER A 294 -1.66 15.68 13.48
N ALA A 295 -1.76 16.84 12.84
CA ALA A 295 -3.02 17.57 12.76
C ALA A 295 -4.06 16.72 12.01
N PRO A 296 -5.37 16.89 12.28
CA PRO A 296 -6.41 16.33 11.41
C PRO A 296 -6.19 16.87 10.00
N GLU A 297 -6.05 15.98 9.03
CA GLU A 297 -5.95 16.38 7.63
C GLU A 297 -7.23 17.16 7.30
N ALA A 298 -7.10 18.45 6.97
CA ALA A 298 -8.21 19.18 6.39
C ALA A 298 -8.67 18.33 5.21
N ILE A 299 -9.96 17.99 5.14
CA ILE A 299 -10.50 17.28 3.98
C ILE A 299 -10.11 18.14 2.78
N ALA A 300 -9.06 17.72 2.08
CA ALA A 300 -8.65 18.36 0.86
C ALA A 300 -9.87 18.23 -0.02
N SER A 301 -10.57 19.35 -0.20
CA SER A 301 -11.64 19.44 -1.18
C SER A 301 -10.98 18.91 -2.44
N ALA A 302 -11.44 17.77 -2.93
CA ALA A 302 -10.92 17.16 -4.13
C ALA A 302 -10.93 18.25 -5.17
N ASP A 303 -9.76 18.84 -5.42
CA ASP A 303 -9.64 19.96 -6.33
C ASP A 303 -9.91 19.33 -7.68
N GLY A 304 -11.17 19.44 -8.10
CA GLY A 304 -11.71 18.92 -9.35
C GLY A 304 -11.17 19.70 -10.54
N SER A 305 -9.98 20.26 -10.41
CA SER A 305 -9.20 20.79 -11.51
C SER A 305 -8.97 19.64 -12.47
N PRO A 306 -9.65 19.64 -13.65
CA PRO A 306 -9.37 18.64 -14.65
C PRO A 306 -7.88 18.78 -14.98
N PRO A 307 -7.13 17.67 -15.11
CA PRO A 307 -5.80 17.77 -15.69
C PRO A 307 -5.92 18.51 -17.02
N PRO A 308 -4.95 19.35 -17.40
CA PRO A 308 -4.97 20.00 -18.70
C PRO A 308 -5.23 18.95 -19.77
N ALA A 309 -6.05 19.30 -20.76
CA ALA A 309 -6.40 18.47 -21.90
C ALA A 309 -5.17 18.26 -22.81
N ASP A 310 -4.19 17.54 -22.30
CA ASP A 310 -3.10 17.00 -23.08
C ASP A 310 -3.56 15.65 -23.61
N ASP A 311 -3.36 15.44 -24.92
CA ASP A 311 -3.57 14.17 -25.62
C ASP A 311 -2.78 13.04 -24.91
N ASP A 312 -3.32 12.47 -23.84
CA ASP A 312 -2.72 11.37 -23.08
C ASP A 312 -3.36 10.03 -23.46
N LEU A 313 -2.56 8.96 -23.36
CA LEU A 313 -2.94 7.61 -23.75
C LEU A 313 -4.18 7.13 -22.99
N PHE A 314 -4.33 7.53 -21.72
CA PHE A 314 -5.53 7.24 -20.94
C PHE A 314 -6.80 7.76 -21.63
N ASP A 315 -6.81 9.00 -22.09
CA ASP A 315 -8.00 9.64 -22.67
C ASP A 315 -8.38 8.98 -24.01
N ALA A 316 -7.37 8.64 -24.82
CA ALA A 316 -7.58 7.89 -26.06
C ALA A 316 -8.15 6.49 -25.81
N LEU A 317 -7.62 5.77 -24.81
CA LEU A 317 -8.13 4.45 -24.41
C LEU A 317 -9.50 4.55 -23.75
N ALA A 318 -9.78 5.59 -22.96
CA ALA A 318 -11.07 5.85 -22.34
C ALA A 318 -12.15 6.10 -23.39
N GLN A 319 -11.83 6.91 -24.41
CA GLN A 319 -12.69 7.17 -25.56
C GLN A 319 -13.02 5.87 -26.31
N TYR A 320 -12.03 5.01 -26.57
CA TYR A 320 -12.25 3.72 -27.21
C TYR A 320 -13.13 2.78 -26.36
N ASN A 321 -12.73 2.54 -25.12
CA ASN A 321 -13.38 1.56 -24.23
C ASN A 321 -14.83 1.97 -23.89
N SER A 322 -15.14 3.28 -23.88
CA SER A 322 -16.50 3.77 -23.64
C SER A 322 -17.49 3.43 -24.75
N ILE A 323 -17.01 3.14 -25.97
CA ILE A 323 -17.87 2.87 -27.13
C ILE A 323 -17.62 1.51 -27.78
N ALA A 324 -16.61 0.76 -27.34
CA ALA A 324 -16.19 -0.51 -27.95
C ALA A 324 -17.35 -1.50 -28.11
N GLY A 325 -18.23 -1.63 -27.10
CA GLY A 325 -19.40 -2.51 -27.19
C GLY A 325 -20.37 -2.13 -28.32
N ALA A 326 -20.73 -0.85 -28.44
CA ALA A 326 -21.60 -0.35 -29.51
C ALA A 326 -20.91 -0.43 -30.89
N LEU A 327 -19.61 -0.11 -30.93
CA LEU A 327 -18.78 -0.20 -32.12
C LEU A 327 -18.77 -1.63 -32.67
N TRP A 328 -18.49 -2.63 -31.83
CA TRP A 328 -18.46 -4.03 -32.26
C TRP A 328 -19.85 -4.61 -32.54
N SER A 329 -20.89 -4.11 -31.89
CA SER A 329 -22.28 -4.45 -32.25
C SER A 329 -22.59 -4.01 -33.68
N ASN A 330 -22.18 -2.80 -34.08
CA ASN A 330 -22.42 -2.27 -35.42
C ASN A 330 -21.50 -2.87 -36.49
N LEU A 331 -20.31 -3.34 -36.11
CA LEU A 331 -19.39 -4.09 -36.99
C LEU A 331 -19.71 -5.59 -37.05
N THR A 332 -20.71 -6.07 -36.31
CA THR A 332 -21.14 -7.47 -36.41
C THR A 332 -21.94 -7.64 -37.70
N VAL A 333 -21.57 -8.64 -38.50
CA VAL A 333 -22.27 -8.99 -39.74
C VAL A 333 -23.39 -9.99 -39.41
N PRO A 334 -24.68 -9.60 -39.47
CA PRO A 334 -25.76 -10.56 -39.26
C PRO A 334 -25.72 -11.59 -40.38
N ASN A 335 -25.63 -12.88 -40.04
CA ASN A 335 -25.54 -14.02 -40.97
C ASN A 335 -24.20 -14.21 -41.70
N GLY A 336 -23.13 -13.55 -41.26
CA GLY A 336 -21.75 -13.88 -41.66
C GLY A 336 -21.37 -13.56 -43.11
N THR A 337 -22.22 -12.88 -43.88
CA THR A 337 -21.91 -12.47 -45.26
C THR A 337 -22.27 -11.01 -45.52
N LEU A 338 -21.25 -10.21 -45.89
CA LEU A 338 -21.43 -8.89 -46.48
C LEU A 338 -21.32 -9.03 -48.00
N THR A 339 -22.33 -8.58 -48.74
CA THR A 339 -22.31 -8.62 -50.21
C THR A 339 -21.59 -7.39 -50.77
N PRO A 340 -20.60 -7.56 -51.66
CA PRO A 340 -19.99 -6.45 -52.40
C PRO A 340 -21.05 -5.55 -53.06
N GLY A 341 -20.92 -4.23 -52.90
CA GLY A 341 -21.87 -3.25 -53.45
C GLY A 341 -23.15 -3.00 -52.63
N ALA A 342 -23.41 -3.78 -51.58
CA ALA A 342 -24.58 -3.62 -50.71
C ALA A 342 -24.22 -3.44 -49.22
N VAL A 343 -23.03 -2.90 -48.94
CA VAL A 343 -22.58 -2.68 -47.55
C VAL A 343 -23.45 -1.61 -46.88
N PRO A 344 -23.99 -1.88 -45.68
CA PRO A 344 -24.74 -0.87 -44.92
C PRO A 344 -23.90 0.36 -44.58
N GLU A 345 -24.49 1.54 -44.67
CA GLU A 345 -23.81 2.80 -44.34
C GLU A 345 -23.36 2.84 -42.87
N LEU A 346 -24.19 2.32 -41.96
CA LEU A 346 -23.85 2.14 -40.54
C LEU A 346 -22.53 1.37 -40.34
N PHE A 347 -22.31 0.31 -41.13
CA PHE A 347 -21.07 -0.48 -41.09
C PHE A 347 -19.87 0.33 -41.58
N ARG A 348 -20.00 1.04 -42.72
CA ARG A 348 -18.94 1.92 -43.23
C ARG A 348 -18.56 3.02 -42.24
N ASN A 349 -19.55 3.71 -41.70
CA ASN A 349 -19.34 4.79 -40.74
C ASN A 349 -18.67 4.29 -39.47
N THR A 350 -19.11 3.14 -38.95
CA THR A 350 -18.52 2.54 -37.75
C THR A 350 -17.08 2.07 -38.02
N ALA A 351 -16.79 1.50 -39.20
CA ALA A 351 -15.44 1.15 -39.59
C ALA A 351 -14.52 2.39 -39.69
N GLY A 352 -15.05 3.50 -40.20
CA GLY A 352 -14.38 4.80 -40.20
C GLY A 352 -14.11 5.33 -38.79
N ALA A 353 -15.08 5.25 -37.89
CA ALA A 353 -14.92 5.63 -36.49
C ALA A 353 -13.83 4.79 -35.80
N PHE A 354 -13.81 3.47 -36.02
CA PHE A 354 -12.75 2.60 -35.50
C PHE A 354 -11.37 2.99 -36.06
N ALA A 355 -11.26 3.23 -37.37
CA ALA A 355 -10.01 3.64 -37.99
C ALA A 355 -9.47 4.96 -37.42
N MET A 356 -10.34 5.96 -37.18
CA MET A 356 -9.96 7.20 -36.52
C MET A 356 -9.44 6.98 -35.09
N LEU A 357 -10.12 6.15 -34.30
CA LEU A 357 -9.68 5.80 -32.94
C LEU A 357 -8.35 5.07 -32.97
N ALA A 358 -8.16 4.15 -33.91
CA ALA A 358 -6.92 3.40 -34.08
C ALA A 358 -5.72 4.32 -34.37
N GLU A 359 -5.87 5.24 -35.32
CA GLU A 359 -4.84 6.23 -35.65
C GLU A 359 -4.55 7.16 -34.47
N ASN A 360 -5.59 7.66 -33.79
CA ASN A 360 -5.42 8.56 -32.67
C ASN A 360 -4.69 7.87 -31.51
N THR A 361 -5.14 6.68 -31.11
CA THR A 361 -4.51 5.91 -30.03
C THR A 361 -3.07 5.55 -30.38
N ALA A 362 -2.78 5.11 -31.62
CA ALA A 362 -1.41 4.82 -32.06
C ALA A 362 -0.49 6.04 -32.03
N ARG A 363 -0.99 7.21 -32.45
CA ARG A 363 -0.27 8.50 -32.38
C ARG A 363 0.07 8.85 -30.93
N VAL A 364 -0.92 8.85 -30.05
CA VAL A 364 -0.71 9.22 -28.64
C VAL A 364 0.21 8.23 -27.93
N TRP A 365 0.14 6.95 -28.28
CA TRP A 365 1.07 5.93 -27.76
C TRP A 365 2.53 6.27 -28.04
N THR A 366 2.84 6.79 -29.24
CA THR A 366 4.21 7.13 -29.64
C THR A 366 4.76 8.38 -28.98
N THR A 367 3.90 9.32 -28.62
CA THR A 367 4.30 10.61 -28.02
C THR A 367 4.17 10.61 -26.51
N ARG A 368 3.85 9.47 -25.88
CA ARG A 368 3.67 9.39 -24.44
C ARG A 368 4.95 9.87 -23.74
N SER A 369 4.82 10.86 -22.87
CA SER A 369 5.84 11.15 -21.88
C SER A 369 5.83 10.05 -20.83
N VAL A 370 7.01 9.65 -20.35
CA VAL A 370 7.10 8.81 -19.14
C VAL A 370 6.35 9.56 -18.04
N GLN A 371 5.31 8.94 -17.48
CA GLN A 371 4.56 9.56 -16.39
C GLN A 371 5.58 9.96 -15.31
N PRO A 372 5.60 11.21 -14.85
CA PRO A 372 6.45 11.57 -13.73
C PRO A 372 6.10 10.61 -12.59
N THR A 373 7.11 9.96 -12.03
CA THR A 373 7.00 9.38 -10.70
C THR A 373 6.49 10.51 -9.85
N VAL A 374 5.19 10.52 -9.52
CA VAL A 374 4.67 11.46 -8.53
C VAL A 374 5.30 10.97 -7.25
N ILE A 375 6.46 11.54 -6.95
CA ILE A 375 6.95 11.67 -5.59
C ILE A 375 5.79 12.40 -4.93
N THR A 376 4.91 11.65 -4.26
CA THR A 376 4.00 12.22 -3.28
C THR A 376 4.92 12.74 -2.21
N ASP A 377 5.39 13.96 -2.43
CA ASP A 377 5.99 14.79 -1.42
C ASP A 377 4.81 15.09 -0.50
N SER A 378 4.65 14.22 0.50
CA SER A 378 3.78 14.46 1.64
C SER A 378 4.42 15.56 2.49
N SER A 379 4.59 16.74 1.89
CA SER A 379 5.10 17.95 2.51
C SER A 379 3.94 18.76 3.09
N HIS A 380 3.16 18.09 3.94
CA HIS A 380 2.41 18.75 5.00
C HIS A 380 2.89 18.17 6.33
N ALA A 381 4.16 18.44 6.61
CA ALA A 381 4.80 18.12 7.88
C ALA A 381 4.98 19.44 8.65
N ASP A 382 3.89 19.92 9.25
CA ASP A 382 4.04 20.63 10.52
C ASP A 382 4.21 19.53 11.59
N GLU A 383 5.47 19.37 12.05
CA GLU A 383 5.94 18.66 13.26
C GLU A 383 5.49 17.21 13.57
N ALA A 384 4.78 16.50 12.68
CA ALA A 384 4.38 15.12 12.93
C ALA A 384 5.54 14.11 12.80
N ALA A 385 5.83 13.36 13.87
CA ALA A 385 6.77 12.25 13.82
C ALA A 385 6.17 11.09 13.02
N THR A 386 6.75 10.80 11.84
CA THR A 386 6.27 9.76 10.93
C THR A 386 7.27 8.61 10.82
N PHE A 387 6.77 7.39 10.99
CA PHE A 387 7.53 6.15 10.93
C PHE A 387 6.95 5.24 9.85
N SER A 388 7.78 4.56 9.08
CA SER A 388 7.34 3.70 7.99
C SER A 388 8.14 2.41 7.89
N PHE A 389 7.43 1.34 7.52
CA PHE A 389 7.96 -0.02 7.47
C PHE A 389 7.51 -0.67 6.17
N LEU A 390 8.43 -1.37 5.51
CA LEU A 390 8.06 -2.40 4.54
C LEU A 390 7.82 -3.69 5.30
N ALA A 391 6.61 -4.22 5.20
CA ALA A 391 6.17 -5.45 5.84
C ALA A 391 6.05 -6.57 4.82
N ARG A 392 6.80 -7.66 5.06
CA ARG A 392 6.85 -8.84 4.21
C ARG A 392 6.64 -10.10 5.02
N VAL A 393 5.81 -11.01 4.50
CA VAL A 393 5.55 -12.30 5.14
C VAL A 393 6.40 -13.40 4.49
N ILE A 394 7.03 -14.20 5.33
CA ILE A 394 7.69 -15.45 4.96
C ILE A 394 6.72 -16.58 5.27
N TYR A 395 6.48 -17.42 4.27
CA TYR A 395 5.63 -18.59 4.38
C TYR A 395 6.48 -19.87 4.45
N ARG A 396 5.98 -20.88 5.17
CA ARG A 396 6.52 -22.24 5.20
C ARG A 396 5.47 -23.23 4.72
N THR A 397 5.91 -24.30 4.09
CA THR A 397 5.06 -25.44 3.75
C THR A 397 5.32 -26.54 4.76
N ASP A 398 4.27 -27.08 5.37
CA ASP A 398 4.39 -28.22 6.29
C ASP A 398 4.53 -29.56 5.54
N SER A 399 4.73 -30.64 6.29
CA SER A 399 4.88 -32.00 5.74
C SER A 399 3.65 -32.52 5.00
N GLU A 400 2.49 -31.88 5.18
CA GLU A 400 1.22 -32.22 4.51
C GLU A 400 0.99 -31.36 3.25
N GLY A 401 1.90 -30.44 2.93
CA GLY A 401 1.80 -29.54 1.79
C GLY A 401 1.00 -28.27 2.07
N ASN A 402 0.59 -28.01 3.32
CA ASN A 402 -0.15 -26.81 3.67
C ASN A 402 0.78 -25.62 3.88
N ILE A 403 0.33 -24.44 3.46
CA ILE A 403 1.06 -23.18 3.62
C ILE A 403 0.70 -22.57 4.97
N ARG A 404 1.72 -22.13 5.70
CA ARG A 404 1.59 -21.46 7.00
C ARG A 404 2.48 -20.23 7.04
N VAL A 405 2.12 -19.24 7.84
CA VAL A 405 3.01 -18.11 8.16
C VAL A 405 4.18 -18.63 8.99
N ASP A 406 5.41 -18.29 8.59
CA ASP A 406 6.63 -18.55 9.36
C ASP A 406 7.08 -17.29 10.10
N ALA A 407 7.18 -16.17 9.37
CA ALA A 407 7.66 -14.91 9.93
C ALA A 407 7.02 -13.69 9.26
N LEU A 408 6.97 -12.58 9.99
CA LEU A 408 6.78 -11.24 9.47
C LEU A 408 8.10 -10.48 9.57
N VAL A 409 8.55 -9.88 8.48
CA VAL A 409 9.75 -9.07 8.40
C VAL A 409 9.33 -7.62 8.25
N LEU A 410 9.79 -6.75 9.16
CA LEU A 410 9.61 -5.31 9.07
C LEU A 410 10.96 -4.64 8.78
N THR A 411 11.05 -3.90 7.68
CA THR A 411 12.23 -3.09 7.34
C THR A 411 11.87 -1.61 7.45
N ARG A 412 12.50 -0.92 8.41
CA ARG A 412 12.26 0.52 8.64
C ARG A 412 12.74 1.34 7.45
N GLN A 413 12.03 2.42 7.14
CA GLN A 413 12.39 3.36 6.07
C GLN A 413 12.99 4.67 6.61
N GLN A 414 13.15 4.76 7.94
CA GLN A 414 13.72 5.91 8.66
C GLN A 414 14.77 5.44 9.67
N GLU A 415 15.48 6.40 10.26
CA GLU A 415 16.55 6.15 11.24
C GLU A 415 16.06 5.44 12.52
N GLN A 416 14.79 5.62 12.91
CA GLN A 416 14.23 5.06 14.14
C GLN A 416 12.89 4.36 13.86
N PRO A 417 12.56 3.27 14.59
CA PRO A 417 11.38 2.43 14.33
C PRO A 417 10.10 2.86 15.07
N GLY A 418 10.10 4.01 15.73
CA GLY A 418 8.94 4.50 16.47
C GLY A 418 9.30 5.53 17.54
N PRO A 419 8.29 6.04 18.27
CA PRO A 419 8.51 6.84 19.47
C PRO A 419 9.42 6.10 20.45
N ALA A 420 10.29 6.85 21.15
CA ALA A 420 11.30 6.30 22.06
C ALA A 420 12.24 5.22 21.45
N LYS A 421 12.42 5.21 20.11
CA LYS A 421 13.23 4.23 19.36
C LYS A 421 12.73 2.79 19.44
N GLN A 422 11.46 2.59 19.79
CA GLN A 422 10.88 1.26 19.97
C GLN A 422 10.27 0.73 18.66
N TRP A 423 10.54 -0.55 18.37
CA TRP A 423 9.81 -1.26 17.32
C TRP A 423 8.41 -1.65 17.80
N PRO A 424 7.41 -1.75 16.91
CA PRO A 424 6.10 -2.27 17.29
C PRO A 424 6.19 -3.74 17.76
N LEU A 425 5.32 -4.11 18.68
CA LEU A 425 4.98 -5.51 18.91
C LEU A 425 4.07 -6.01 17.78
N VAL A 426 4.22 -7.27 17.38
CA VAL A 426 3.41 -7.91 16.32
C VAL A 426 2.57 -9.03 16.92
N LEU A 427 1.27 -9.02 16.65
CA LEU A 427 0.31 -10.01 17.11
C LEU A 427 -0.48 -10.60 15.92
N THR A 428 -0.84 -11.88 15.98
CA THR A 428 -1.80 -12.50 15.04
C THR A 428 -3.25 -12.12 15.40
N ALA A 429 -4.14 -12.05 14.41
CA ALA A 429 -5.57 -11.73 14.64
C ALA A 429 -6.53 -12.95 14.60
N ASN A 430 -6.01 -14.19 14.63
CA ASN A 430 -6.79 -15.40 14.31
C ASN A 430 -7.60 -15.96 15.49
N GLY A 431 -8.30 -15.13 16.29
CA GLY A 431 -9.13 -15.58 17.42
C GLY A 431 -8.40 -16.32 18.56
N VAL A 432 -7.15 -16.72 18.34
CA VAL A 432 -6.16 -17.23 19.28
C VAL A 432 -5.01 -16.23 19.23
N ALA A 433 -4.85 -15.45 20.30
CA ALA A 433 -3.81 -14.44 20.39
C ALA A 433 -2.44 -15.11 20.53
N LEU A 434 -1.76 -15.35 19.41
CA LEU A 434 -0.37 -15.78 19.39
C LEU A 434 0.50 -14.56 19.07
N ALA A 435 1.42 -14.26 19.98
CA ALA A 435 2.43 -13.22 19.81
C ALA A 435 3.60 -13.75 18.98
N PHE A 436 4.22 -12.86 18.20
CA PHE A 436 5.48 -13.18 17.55
C PHE A 436 6.66 -12.90 18.48
N GLU A 437 7.69 -13.72 18.36
CA GLU A 437 8.98 -13.50 19.01
C GLU A 437 9.92 -12.78 18.05
N SER A 438 10.68 -11.79 18.54
CA SER A 438 11.63 -11.05 17.70
C SER A 438 13.05 -11.59 17.83
N GLU A 439 13.74 -11.81 16.71
CA GLU A 439 15.07 -12.44 16.71
C GLU A 439 16.24 -11.45 16.83
N SER A 440 16.07 -10.17 16.45
CA SER A 440 17.15 -9.16 16.49
C SER A 440 16.63 -7.73 16.59
N GLU A 441 17.31 -6.89 17.39
CA GLU A 441 16.88 -5.50 17.68
C GLU A 441 17.73 -4.42 17.01
N THR A 442 18.90 -4.77 16.45
CA THR A 442 19.96 -3.81 16.12
C THR A 442 20.12 -3.49 14.62
N SER A 443 19.25 -3.98 13.75
CA SER A 443 19.38 -3.79 12.30
C SER A 443 18.24 -2.94 11.71
N GLU A 444 18.39 -2.50 10.45
CA GLU A 444 17.32 -1.86 9.68
C GLU A 444 16.08 -2.75 9.53
N THR A 445 16.24 -4.04 9.78
CA THR A 445 15.20 -5.05 9.68
C THR A 445 14.97 -5.72 11.04
N ARG A 446 13.70 -5.97 11.38
CA ARG A 446 13.30 -6.81 12.50
C ARG A 446 12.49 -7.98 11.99
N VAL A 447 12.90 -9.19 12.37
CA VAL A 447 12.21 -10.43 12.02
C VAL A 447 11.40 -10.89 13.22
N TYR A 448 10.10 -11.01 13.03
CA TYR A 448 9.12 -11.53 13.97
C TYR A 448 8.80 -12.95 13.54
N ARG A 449 9.19 -13.96 14.31
CA ARG A 449 8.86 -15.36 14.04
C ARG A 449 7.70 -15.84 14.87
N LEU A 450 6.89 -16.66 14.24
CA LEU A 450 5.86 -17.39 14.95
C LEU A 450 6.54 -18.53 15.74
N PRO A 451 6.19 -18.76 17.03
CA PRO A 451 6.75 -19.87 17.79
C PRO A 451 6.54 -21.21 17.05
N PRO A 452 7.54 -22.12 17.02
CA PRO A 452 7.42 -23.39 16.28
C PRO A 452 6.21 -24.24 16.70
N GLU A 453 5.86 -24.18 17.99
CA GLU A 453 4.75 -24.91 18.61
C GLU A 453 3.37 -24.25 18.38
N ALA A 454 3.36 -23.01 17.91
CA ALA A 454 2.13 -22.29 17.58
C ALA A 454 1.57 -22.86 16.27
N GLY A 455 0.76 -23.92 16.38
CA GLY A 455 0.08 -24.56 15.26
C GLY A 455 -0.97 -23.63 14.63
N LEU A 456 -0.54 -22.70 13.76
CA LEU A 456 -1.48 -21.94 12.92
C LEU A 456 -2.13 -22.88 11.91
N ALA A 457 -3.46 -22.86 11.81
CA ALA A 457 -4.17 -23.59 10.76
C ALA A 457 -3.59 -23.29 9.37
N ALA A 458 -3.67 -24.28 8.48
CA ALA A 458 -3.36 -24.09 7.06
C ALA A 458 -4.06 -22.82 6.54
N MET A 459 -3.32 -21.97 5.83
CA MET A 459 -3.88 -20.72 5.33
C MET A 459 -4.96 -20.98 4.28
N THR A 460 -6.20 -20.70 4.65
CA THR A 460 -7.35 -20.63 3.72
C THR A 460 -7.75 -19.20 3.42
N THR A 461 -7.28 -18.23 4.21
CA THR A 461 -7.49 -16.79 4.04
C THR A 461 -6.17 -16.03 4.22
N PRO A 462 -6.07 -14.80 3.70
CA PRO A 462 -4.91 -13.95 3.95
C PRO A 462 -4.70 -13.70 5.46
N PRO A 463 -3.45 -13.57 5.95
CA PRO A 463 -3.17 -13.41 7.37
C PRO A 463 -3.40 -11.97 7.84
N ASN A 464 -3.84 -11.84 9.08
CA ASN A 464 -4.10 -10.55 9.73
C ASN A 464 -3.04 -10.28 10.80
N PHE A 465 -2.48 -9.07 10.79
CA PHE A 465 -1.46 -8.65 11.76
C PHE A 465 -1.90 -7.39 12.50
N THR A 466 -1.65 -7.38 13.81
CA THR A 466 -1.74 -6.17 14.63
C THR A 466 -0.34 -5.68 14.99
N LEU A 467 -0.04 -4.43 14.66
CA LEU A 467 1.12 -3.69 15.16
C LEU A 467 0.71 -2.87 16.39
N SER A 468 1.55 -2.89 17.42
CA SER A 468 1.27 -2.25 18.70
C SER A 468 2.49 -1.47 19.21
N TRP A 469 2.35 -0.16 19.40
CA TRP A 469 3.32 0.68 20.09
C TRP A 469 2.81 0.94 21.50
N ALA A 470 3.45 0.32 22.49
CA ALA A 470 3.08 0.44 23.90
C ALA A 470 3.86 1.58 24.58
N ASP A 471 3.54 1.83 25.85
CA ASP A 471 4.26 2.76 26.73
C ASP A 471 4.40 4.20 26.18
N LEU A 472 3.44 4.64 25.36
CA LEU A 472 3.42 5.99 24.83
C LEU A 472 2.97 6.97 25.92
N ASN A 473 3.84 7.90 26.32
CA ASN A 473 3.45 8.96 27.25
C ASN A 473 2.51 9.95 26.56
N ILE A 474 1.34 10.19 27.16
CA ILE A 474 0.27 11.01 26.58
C ILE A 474 0.65 12.49 26.40
N ALA A 475 1.61 13.00 27.19
CA ALA A 475 2.13 14.35 27.04
C ALA A 475 2.94 14.50 25.75
N ALA A 476 3.76 13.49 25.43
CA ALA A 476 4.61 13.49 24.25
C ALA A 476 3.88 13.00 23.00
N VAL A 477 2.89 12.11 23.14
CA VAL A 477 2.17 11.48 22.03
C VAL A 477 0.67 11.53 22.30
N GLN A 478 -0.01 12.50 21.68
CA GLN A 478 -1.41 12.82 21.91
C GLN A 478 -2.37 12.20 20.89
N ASN A 479 -1.88 11.84 19.70
CA ASN A 479 -2.68 11.15 18.70
C ASN A 479 -1.81 10.28 17.78
N ALA A 480 -2.45 9.35 17.06
CA ALA A 480 -1.79 8.51 16.07
C ALA A 480 -2.71 8.19 14.89
N ARG A 481 -2.14 7.96 13.71
CA ARG A 481 -2.85 7.50 12.51
C ARG A 481 -1.99 6.54 11.70
N GLY A 482 -2.57 5.42 11.31
CA GLY A 482 -1.92 4.42 10.46
C GLY A 482 -2.40 4.50 9.01
N GLN A 483 -1.49 4.26 8.08
CA GLN A 483 -1.73 4.24 6.64
C GLN A 483 -1.10 2.99 6.02
N LEU A 484 -1.72 2.47 4.97
CA LEU A 484 -1.27 1.30 4.22
C LEU A 484 -1.18 1.60 2.74
N LYS A 485 -0.18 1.01 2.10
CA LYS A 485 -0.05 0.95 0.65
C LYS A 485 0.61 -0.37 0.28
N ILE A 486 0.23 -0.99 -0.83
CA ILE A 486 0.88 -2.22 -1.29
C ILE A 486 1.85 -1.87 -2.40
N ARG A 487 3.07 -2.41 -2.31
CA ARG A 487 4.08 -2.37 -3.37
C ARG A 487 4.26 -3.79 -3.91
N ARG A 488 4.11 -3.95 -5.21
CA ARG A 488 4.22 -5.22 -5.92
C ARG A 488 5.47 -5.24 -6.77
N ASN A 489 6.09 -6.41 -6.87
CA ASN A 489 7.33 -6.68 -7.61
C ASN A 489 8.59 -5.99 -7.07
N ALA A 490 8.58 -5.39 -5.87
CA ALA A 490 9.77 -4.71 -5.36
C ALA A 490 10.99 -5.66 -5.23
N TYR A 491 10.74 -6.93 -4.90
CA TYR A 491 11.78 -7.95 -4.69
C TYR A 491 11.53 -9.21 -5.52
N LEU A 492 11.55 -9.07 -6.86
CA LEU A 492 11.44 -10.21 -7.78
C LEU A 492 12.63 -11.18 -7.72
N ASN A 493 13.78 -10.73 -7.21
CA ASN A 493 14.93 -11.58 -6.93
C ASN A 493 15.37 -11.37 -5.48
N GLN A 494 15.66 -12.48 -4.79
CA GLN A 494 16.12 -12.48 -3.39
C GLN A 494 17.65 -12.52 -3.28
N THR A 495 18.36 -12.48 -4.41
CA THR A 495 19.83 -12.50 -4.46
C THR A 495 20.37 -11.12 -4.09
N ALA A 496 21.33 -11.08 -3.16
CA ALA A 496 21.96 -9.85 -2.69
C ALA A 496 22.56 -9.03 -3.85
N GLY A 497 22.28 -7.72 -3.88
CA GLY A 497 22.82 -6.78 -4.89
C GLY A 497 22.04 -6.68 -6.20
N VAL A 498 20.95 -7.44 -6.36
CA VAL A 498 20.04 -7.32 -7.52
C VAL A 498 18.73 -6.71 -7.06
N VAL A 499 18.41 -5.51 -7.56
CA VAL A 499 17.15 -4.81 -7.24
C VAL A 499 16.25 -4.79 -8.45
N THR A 500 14.93 -4.92 -8.22
CA THR A 500 13.96 -4.74 -9.29
C THR A 500 14.03 -3.29 -9.78
N ASN A 501 14.04 -3.11 -11.10
CA ASN A 501 13.96 -1.80 -11.70
C ASN A 501 12.66 -1.10 -11.25
N PRO A 502 12.72 0.11 -10.65
CA PRO A 502 11.55 0.81 -10.12
C PRO A 502 10.41 1.00 -11.11
N ASP A 503 10.69 1.03 -12.41
CA ASP A 503 9.69 1.10 -13.46
C ASP A 503 8.67 -0.06 -13.40
N PHE A 504 9.02 -1.21 -12.82
CA PHE A 504 8.16 -2.40 -12.73
C PHE A 504 7.48 -2.56 -11.36
N ILE A 505 7.64 -1.60 -10.46
CA ILE A 505 7.00 -1.61 -9.14
C ILE A 505 5.59 -1.04 -9.29
N PHE A 506 4.59 -1.86 -8.97
CA PHE A 506 3.20 -1.43 -8.95
C PHE A 506 2.77 -1.03 -7.54
N GLU A 507 1.89 -0.06 -7.47
CA GLU A 507 1.40 0.50 -6.22
C GLU A 507 -0.12 0.54 -6.19
N SER A 508 -0.70 0.18 -5.04
CA SER A 508 -2.12 0.38 -4.79
C SER A 508 -2.42 1.80 -4.28
N ALA A 509 -3.70 2.13 -4.14
CA ALA A 509 -4.13 3.32 -3.43
C ALA A 509 -3.71 3.27 -1.96
N THR A 510 -3.39 4.43 -1.39
CA THR A 510 -3.16 4.54 0.05
C THR A 510 -4.49 4.44 0.80
N VAL A 511 -4.56 3.57 1.80
CA VAL A 511 -5.71 3.43 2.70
C VAL A 511 -5.33 3.99 4.06
N ALA A 512 -6.11 4.97 4.52
CA ALA A 512 -5.94 5.59 5.82
C ALA A 512 -7.33 5.93 6.40
N PRO A 513 -7.51 5.88 7.73
CA PRO A 513 -8.73 6.34 8.38
C PRO A 513 -8.90 7.85 8.19
N ALA A 514 -10.15 8.33 8.20
CA ALA A 514 -10.43 9.76 8.03
C ALA A 514 -10.00 10.62 9.21
N VAL A 515 -9.87 10.03 10.40
CA VAL A 515 -9.54 10.73 11.65
C VAL A 515 -8.39 10.06 12.38
N ASN A 516 -7.65 10.85 13.14
CA ASN A 516 -6.63 10.36 14.05
C ASN A 516 -7.28 9.66 15.24
N VAL A 517 -6.61 8.65 15.80
CA VAL A 517 -6.98 8.08 17.09
C VAL A 517 -6.38 8.94 18.17
N THR A 518 -7.22 9.30 19.14
CA THR A 518 -6.83 10.06 20.33
C THR A 518 -7.17 9.21 21.56
N PRO A 519 -6.22 8.99 22.49
CA PRO A 519 -6.50 8.28 23.72
C PRO A 519 -7.47 9.06 24.61
N LEU A 520 -8.32 8.34 25.35
CA LEU A 520 -9.01 8.85 26.53
C LEU A 520 -8.65 7.92 27.70
N VAL A 521 -7.71 8.34 28.51
CA VAL A 521 -7.24 7.57 29.67
C VAL A 521 -7.95 8.05 30.93
N THR A 522 -8.87 7.25 31.45
CA THR A 522 -9.62 7.61 32.67
C THR A 522 -9.23 6.72 33.84
N TRP A 523 -8.88 7.33 34.96
CA TRP A 523 -8.60 6.62 36.21
C TRP A 523 -9.58 7.04 37.30
N ALA A 524 -10.47 6.14 37.69
CA ALA A 524 -11.38 6.27 38.83
C ALA A 524 -10.80 5.58 40.09
N ARG A 525 -9.54 5.88 40.42
CA ARG A 525 -8.83 5.38 41.60
C ARG A 525 -8.02 6.51 42.25
N ASP A 526 -7.67 6.31 43.50
CA ASP A 526 -6.82 7.22 44.27
C ASP A 526 -5.33 6.91 43.97
N PHE A 527 -4.54 7.95 43.72
CA PHE A 527 -3.08 7.89 43.68
C PHE A 527 -2.52 8.75 44.81
N THR A 528 -1.94 8.11 45.82
CA THR A 528 -1.28 8.86 46.90
C THR A 528 -0.01 9.53 46.38
N ILE A 529 0.11 10.83 46.61
CA ILE A 529 1.28 11.63 46.28
C ILE A 529 1.99 12.08 47.56
N GLU A 530 3.31 12.23 47.49
CA GLU A 530 4.15 12.63 48.61
C GLU A 530 4.74 14.01 48.39
N GLY A 531 4.88 14.80 49.45
CA GLY A 531 5.55 16.09 49.41
C GLY A 531 5.42 16.85 50.73
N THR A 532 6.36 17.75 50.99
CA THR A 532 6.36 18.62 52.17
C THR A 532 5.35 19.76 52.05
N THR A 533 5.03 20.17 50.83
CA THR A 533 4.02 21.18 50.50
C THR A 533 3.15 20.70 49.34
N ILE A 534 1.98 21.32 49.15
CA ILE A 534 1.11 21.05 47.99
C ILE A 534 1.87 21.29 46.67
N ALA A 535 2.66 22.38 46.60
CA ALA A 535 3.42 22.72 45.40
C ALA A 535 4.49 21.65 45.09
N ASP A 536 5.23 21.19 46.10
CA ASP A 536 6.24 20.13 45.93
C ASP A 536 5.59 18.82 45.46
N ALA A 537 4.52 18.41 46.13
CA ALA A 537 3.82 17.17 45.82
C ALA A 537 3.27 17.16 44.39
N LEU A 538 2.65 18.28 43.95
CA LEU A 538 2.14 18.42 42.59
C LEU A 538 3.24 18.50 41.55
N THR A 539 4.36 19.17 41.86
CA THR A 539 5.52 19.24 40.94
C THR A 539 6.10 17.85 40.71
N THR A 540 6.28 17.06 41.77
CA THR A 540 6.73 15.66 41.66
C THR A 540 5.70 14.80 40.94
N ALA A 541 4.41 14.96 41.21
CA ALA A 541 3.35 14.22 40.53
C ALA A 541 3.31 14.51 39.03
N PHE A 542 3.40 15.78 38.62
CA PHE A 542 3.43 16.17 37.21
C PHE A 542 4.70 15.68 36.50
N ALA A 543 5.86 15.72 37.15
CA ALA A 543 7.09 15.14 36.60
C ALA A 543 7.01 13.61 36.44
N ALA A 544 6.28 12.92 37.32
CA ALA A 544 6.07 11.48 37.23
C ALA A 544 5.07 11.09 36.12
N LEU A 545 4.02 11.91 35.93
CA LEU A 545 3.00 11.73 34.89
C LEU A 545 3.53 12.10 33.50
N PHE A 546 4.14 13.27 33.39
CA PHE A 546 4.42 13.92 32.13
C PHE A 546 5.93 14.01 31.93
N GLU A 547 6.44 13.28 30.93
CA GLU A 547 7.87 13.29 30.56
C GLU A 547 8.30 14.65 29.97
N THR A 548 7.33 15.43 29.49
CA THR A 548 7.47 16.83 29.08
C THR A 548 6.26 17.61 29.60
N THR A 549 6.46 18.89 29.91
CA THR A 549 5.38 19.81 30.30
C THR A 549 5.04 20.82 29.21
N ASP A 550 5.73 20.76 28.07
CA ASP A 550 5.57 21.72 26.98
C ASP A 550 4.18 21.58 26.36
N ASP A 551 3.49 22.72 26.20
CA ASP A 551 2.19 22.83 25.52
C ASP A 551 1.12 21.85 26.03
N LEU A 552 1.12 21.52 27.33
CA LEU A 552 0.07 20.72 27.96
C LEU A 552 -1.04 21.62 28.51
N LEU A 553 -2.30 21.30 28.20
CA LEU A 553 -3.46 22.05 28.66
C LEU A 553 -4.21 21.28 29.76
N LEU A 554 -4.17 21.76 31.00
CA LEU A 554 -4.74 21.09 32.18
C LEU A 554 -5.92 21.86 32.77
N GLY A 555 -7.07 21.22 32.88
CA GLY A 555 -8.15 21.61 33.79
C GLY A 555 -7.96 20.94 35.15
N PHE A 556 -8.36 21.59 36.24
CA PHE A 556 -8.16 21.04 37.59
C PHE A 556 -9.29 21.37 38.56
N GLU A 557 -9.55 20.44 39.48
CA GLU A 557 -10.45 20.56 40.61
C GLU A 557 -9.68 20.22 41.90
N ILE A 558 -9.89 21.01 42.95
CA ILE A 558 -9.35 20.77 44.28
C ILE A 558 -10.52 20.56 45.23
N ARG A 559 -10.42 19.48 46.01
CA ARG A 559 -11.35 19.14 47.08
C ARG A 559 -10.57 18.84 48.36
N TYR A 560 -11.25 19.00 49.49
CA TYR A 560 -10.72 18.70 50.82
C TYR A 560 -11.58 17.62 51.48
N ARG A 561 -10.97 16.51 51.89
CA ARG A 561 -11.65 15.40 52.57
C ARG A 561 -11.21 15.34 54.02
N TYR A 562 -12.15 15.22 54.96
CA TYR A 562 -11.83 14.98 56.37
C TYR A 562 -12.81 13.99 57.00
N PRO A 563 -12.38 13.19 57.98
CA PRO A 563 -13.24 12.21 58.65
C PRO A 563 -14.30 12.92 59.50
N LEU A 564 -15.54 12.46 59.42
CA LEU A 564 -16.63 12.92 60.29
C LEU A 564 -16.57 12.27 61.69
N ILE A 565 -15.92 11.12 61.81
CA ILE A 565 -15.76 10.36 63.06
C ILE A 565 -14.27 10.00 63.23
N PRO A 566 -13.56 10.51 64.25
CA PRO A 566 -12.10 10.37 64.37
C PRO A 566 -11.53 8.96 64.65
N GLU A 567 -12.35 7.93 64.94
CA GLU A 567 -11.84 6.73 65.64
C GLU A 567 -12.31 5.33 65.18
N GLN A 568 -13.04 5.15 64.07
CA GLN A 568 -13.36 3.79 63.60
C GLN A 568 -13.25 3.62 62.09
N ASP A 569 -12.39 2.65 61.71
CA ASP A 569 -12.17 2.03 60.40
C ASP A 569 -11.88 2.97 59.21
N GLN A 570 -10.89 2.57 58.40
CA GLN A 570 -10.46 3.24 57.15
C GLN A 570 -11.54 3.30 56.05
N THR A 571 -12.79 3.01 56.39
CA THR A 571 -13.99 3.13 55.53
C THR A 571 -14.93 4.26 56.00
N ALA A 572 -14.51 5.06 57.00
CA ALA A 572 -15.30 6.16 57.54
C ALA A 572 -15.77 7.13 56.44
N THR A 573 -17.06 7.42 56.44
CA THR A 573 -17.68 8.43 55.58
C THR A 573 -17.07 9.80 55.89
N GLY A 574 -16.19 10.29 55.00
CA GLY A 574 -15.60 11.61 55.09
C GLY A 574 -16.49 12.69 54.46
N ALA A 575 -16.47 13.89 55.02
CA ALA A 575 -17.05 15.05 54.34
C ALA A 575 -16.06 15.54 53.28
N VAL A 576 -16.58 15.84 52.08
CA VAL A 576 -15.79 16.37 50.96
C VAL A 576 -16.25 17.80 50.68
N LEU A 577 -15.32 18.75 50.74
CA LEU A 577 -15.56 20.17 50.49
C LEU A 577 -14.91 20.60 49.17
N PRO A 578 -15.62 21.35 48.30
CA PRO A 578 -15.01 21.95 47.13
C PRO A 578 -14.11 23.13 47.56
N VAL A 579 -12.94 23.21 46.95
CA VAL A 579 -11.94 24.26 47.23
C VAL A 579 -11.80 25.17 46.02
N MET A 580 -11.52 24.60 44.84
CA MET A 580 -11.32 25.36 43.60
C MET A 580 -11.66 24.51 42.37
N LEU A 581 -12.18 25.14 41.34
CA LEU A 581 -12.30 24.58 39.98
C LEU A 581 -11.69 25.58 39.00
N SER A 582 -10.84 25.11 38.10
CA SER A 582 -10.22 25.95 37.07
C SER A 582 -10.45 25.38 35.68
N PRO A 583 -10.74 26.25 34.69
CA PRO A 583 -10.75 25.84 33.29
C PRO A 583 -9.35 25.41 32.83
N PRO A 584 -9.26 24.71 31.67
CA PRO A 584 -8.00 24.29 31.11
C PRO A 584 -7.05 25.48 30.84
N ARG A 585 -5.83 25.40 31.35
CA ARG A 585 -4.74 26.36 31.11
C ARG A 585 -3.42 25.63 30.91
N LEU A 586 -2.44 26.31 30.31
CA LEU A 586 -1.14 25.71 30.06
C LEU A 586 -0.47 25.29 31.38
N LEU A 587 0.13 24.10 31.40
CA LEU A 587 0.99 23.65 32.47
C LEU A 587 2.32 24.40 32.36
N ASP A 588 2.62 25.20 33.37
CA ASP A 588 3.91 25.85 33.54
C ASP A 588 4.41 25.66 34.97
N ALA A 589 5.65 26.07 35.23
CA ALA A 589 6.28 25.95 36.54
C ALA A 589 5.54 26.70 37.66
N SER A 590 4.67 27.66 37.33
CA SER A 590 3.91 28.45 38.31
C SER A 590 2.59 27.78 38.73
N LEU A 591 2.09 26.83 37.95
CA LEU A 591 0.81 26.16 38.20
C LEU A 591 0.74 25.48 39.59
N PRO A 592 1.73 24.65 40.01
CA PRO A 592 1.71 24.04 41.35
C PRO A 592 1.67 25.07 42.49
N GLU A 593 2.40 26.17 42.35
CA GLU A 593 2.43 27.26 43.34
C GLU A 593 1.09 27.99 43.43
N ALA A 594 0.47 28.30 42.28
CA ALA A 594 -0.83 28.94 42.23
C ALA A 594 -1.93 28.06 42.86
N ILE A 595 -1.86 26.75 42.65
CA ILE A 595 -2.74 25.77 43.30
C ILE A 595 -2.53 25.77 44.82
N ALA A 596 -1.28 25.71 45.27
CA ALA A 596 -0.95 25.71 46.70
C ALA A 596 -1.43 26.99 47.40
N GLN A 597 -1.26 28.16 46.78
CA GLN A 597 -1.73 29.45 47.30
C GLN A 597 -3.26 29.48 47.44
N ALA A 598 -4.00 28.99 46.44
CA ALA A 598 -5.46 28.95 46.50
C ALA A 598 -5.98 28.00 47.60
N ALA A 599 -5.34 26.84 47.75
CA ALA A 599 -5.66 25.88 48.81
C ALA A 599 -5.39 26.48 50.21
N GLU A 600 -4.28 27.20 50.38
CA GLU A 600 -3.94 27.84 51.65
C GLU A 600 -4.88 28.98 52.00
N GLN A 601 -5.20 29.87 51.05
CA GLN A 601 -6.18 30.94 51.24
C GLN A 601 -7.54 30.39 51.66
N TRP A 602 -7.99 29.30 51.04
CA TRP A 602 -9.23 28.63 51.43
C TRP A 602 -9.13 28.03 52.85
N ARG A 603 -8.00 27.40 53.20
CA ARG A 603 -7.77 26.82 54.53
C ARG A 603 -7.81 27.88 55.62
N GLU A 604 -7.19 29.04 55.40
CA GLU A 604 -7.20 30.18 56.31
C GLU A 604 -8.62 30.72 56.52
N GLN A 605 -9.42 30.77 55.44
CA GLN A 605 -10.79 31.29 55.47
C GLN A 605 -11.78 30.33 56.14
N ILE A 606 -11.68 29.03 55.86
CA ILE A 606 -12.66 28.01 56.29
C ILE A 606 -12.28 27.36 57.61
N GLN A 607 -10.99 27.30 57.95
CA GLN A 607 -10.45 26.63 59.14
C GLN A 607 -11.01 25.20 59.34
N PRO A 608 -10.86 24.30 58.34
CA PRO A 608 -11.41 22.95 58.41
C PRO A 608 -10.66 22.05 59.40
N VAL A 609 -11.25 20.92 59.76
CA VAL A 609 -10.60 19.88 60.57
C VAL A 609 -9.39 19.31 59.83
N THR A 610 -8.23 19.29 60.47
CA THR A 610 -6.96 18.86 59.86
C THR A 610 -6.53 17.44 60.23
N THR A 611 -7.04 16.89 61.33
CA THR A 611 -6.67 15.53 61.77
C THR A 611 -7.27 14.49 60.85
N GLY A 612 -6.41 13.68 60.22
CA GLY A 612 -6.83 12.65 59.26
C GLY A 612 -7.40 13.21 57.95
N ALA A 613 -7.20 14.50 57.68
CA ALA A 613 -7.68 15.15 56.48
C ALA A 613 -6.71 14.98 55.30
N GLU A 614 -7.23 15.15 54.10
CA GLU A 614 -6.53 14.93 52.84
C GLU A 614 -6.94 15.97 51.81
N TRP A 615 -5.97 16.41 51.00
CA TRP A 615 -6.22 17.16 49.78
C TRP A 615 -6.46 16.18 48.63
N LEU A 616 -7.50 16.43 47.85
CA LEU A 616 -7.85 15.66 46.67
C LEU A 616 -7.72 16.56 45.44
N PHE A 617 -6.89 16.15 44.48
CA PHE A 617 -6.71 16.87 43.22
C PHE A 617 -7.23 16.02 42.06
N SER A 618 -8.10 16.58 41.24
CA SER A 618 -8.57 15.99 39.99
C SER A 618 -8.06 16.83 38.82
N PHE A 619 -7.66 16.20 37.72
CA PHE A 619 -7.27 16.95 36.52
C PHE A 619 -7.75 16.31 35.23
N SER A 620 -7.96 17.14 34.22
CA SER A 620 -8.22 16.75 32.84
C SER A 620 -7.13 17.31 31.93
N LEU A 621 -6.43 16.44 31.20
CA LEU A 621 -5.47 16.85 30.17
C LEU A 621 -6.21 16.96 28.84
N HIS A 622 -5.99 18.03 28.09
CA HIS A 622 -6.61 18.29 26.79
C HIS A 622 -5.58 18.29 25.67
N SER A 623 -5.99 17.84 24.48
CA SER A 623 -5.11 17.82 23.30
C SER A 623 -4.76 19.22 22.84
N THR A 624 -3.48 19.44 22.54
CA THR A 624 -2.97 20.62 21.83
C THR A 624 -2.63 20.32 20.37
N ALA A 625 -2.52 19.05 19.97
CA ALA A 625 -2.33 18.64 18.58
C ALA A 625 -3.53 18.90 17.63
N THR A 626 -4.65 19.45 18.13
CA THR A 626 -5.90 19.71 17.37
C THR A 626 -6.27 21.20 17.29
N LEU A 627 -5.25 22.08 17.25
CA LEU A 627 -5.32 23.52 17.53
C LEU A 627 -6.12 24.42 16.55
N HIS A 628 -7.05 23.91 15.75
CA HIS A 628 -7.89 24.75 14.87
C HIS A 628 -9.38 24.65 15.18
N ASN A 629 -9.85 25.60 16.01
CA ASN A 629 -11.25 26.03 16.18
C ASN A 629 -12.30 25.00 16.68
N THR A 630 -11.89 23.85 17.18
CA THR A 630 -12.80 22.88 17.83
C THR A 630 -12.52 22.75 19.33
N PRO A 631 -13.54 22.48 20.16
CA PRO A 631 -13.32 22.12 21.57
C PRO A 631 -12.36 20.93 21.63
N THR A 632 -11.27 21.07 22.39
CA THR A 632 -10.22 20.05 22.49
C THR A 632 -10.71 18.92 23.40
N PRO A 633 -10.88 17.69 22.87
CA PRO A 633 -11.33 16.57 23.69
C PRO A 633 -10.28 16.28 24.79
N PRO A 634 -10.72 15.81 25.97
CA PRO A 634 -9.79 15.36 26.99
C PRO A 634 -9.03 14.12 26.49
N LEU A 635 -7.73 14.12 26.75
CA LEU A 635 -6.82 13.00 26.55
C LEU A 635 -6.76 12.09 27.78
N MET A 636 -6.84 12.70 28.97
CA MET A 636 -6.73 12.01 30.25
C MET A 636 -7.64 12.66 31.28
N GLU A 637 -8.24 11.83 32.13
CA GLU A 637 -8.99 12.22 33.30
C GLU A 637 -8.49 11.43 34.50
N LEU A 638 -7.85 12.11 35.45
CA LEU A 638 -7.41 11.52 36.70
C LEU A 638 -8.30 12.01 37.82
N SER A 639 -9.02 11.08 38.45
CA SER A 639 -10.06 11.42 39.41
C SER A 639 -9.51 11.94 40.73
N GLN A 640 -8.48 11.32 41.34
CA GLN A 640 -7.96 11.75 42.64
C GLN A 640 -6.46 11.47 42.79
N LEU A 641 -5.64 12.54 42.85
CA LEU A 641 -4.36 12.53 43.57
C LEU A 641 -4.64 12.89 45.03
N VAL A 642 -4.09 12.11 45.97
CA VAL A 642 -4.36 12.25 47.40
C VAL A 642 -3.09 12.68 48.13
N LEU A 643 -3.12 13.84 48.79
CA LEU A 643 -2.05 14.31 49.65
C LEU A 643 -2.56 14.40 51.10
N PRO A 644 -2.07 13.54 52.02
CA PRO A 644 -2.41 13.63 53.44
C PRO A 644 -2.01 14.98 54.05
N VAL A 645 -2.90 15.57 54.85
CA VAL A 645 -2.61 16.80 55.57
C VAL A 645 -1.74 16.47 56.77
N VAL A 646 -0.53 17.03 56.80
CA VAL A 646 0.34 16.93 57.98
C VAL A 646 -0.26 17.80 59.10
N PRO A 647 -0.55 17.24 60.29
CA PRO A 647 -1.09 18.01 61.40
C PRO A 647 -0.08 19.07 61.85
N VAL A 648 -0.53 20.32 62.01
CA VAL A 648 0.27 21.33 62.69
C VAL A 648 0.31 20.96 64.17
N ALA A 649 1.49 20.63 64.69
CA ALA A 649 1.66 20.38 66.12
C ALA A 649 1.19 21.61 66.90
N PRO A 650 0.38 21.46 67.95
CA PRO A 650 -0.07 22.61 68.75
C PRO A 650 1.16 23.30 69.32
N ALA A 651 1.23 24.63 69.13
CA ALA A 651 2.26 25.45 69.74
C ALA A 651 2.22 25.21 71.26
N VAL A 652 3.28 24.62 71.80
CA VAL A 652 3.47 24.49 73.24
C VAL A 652 3.61 25.91 73.77
N SER A 653 2.55 26.45 74.40
CA SER A 653 2.69 27.68 75.15
C SER A 653 3.61 27.39 76.32
N GLU A 654 4.81 27.96 76.32
CA GLU A 654 5.65 28.03 77.51
C GLU A 654 4.83 28.73 78.61
N ALA A 655 4.57 28.00 79.69
CA ALA A 655 3.96 28.50 80.92
C ALA A 655 5.05 28.74 81.97
#